data_AF-A0A396F5R6-F1
#
_entry.id   AF-A0A396F5R6-F1
#
_cell.length_a   1.000
_cell.length_b   1.000
_cell.length_c   1.000
_cell.angle_alpha   90.00
_cell.angle_beta   90.00
_cell.angle_gamma   90.00
#
_symmetry.space_group_name_H-M   'P 1'
#
loop_
_entity.id
_entity.type
_entity.pdbx_description
1 polymer ?
#
loop_
_entity_poly.entity_id
_entity_poly.type
_entity_poly.pdbx_seq_one_letter_code
_entity_poly.pdbx_strand_id
1 'polypeptide(L)'
;MSKRLKKKSVALAVAVTVCALAMGLLLASMQTRLSQEEYALEFDRVAAELPDLVKTARAETKDNAQTFDDLYRTRAASIAFMAANDAGYEATDVKMAELKDLLKVDNVLVARRDGSIIAKAADTKADFSRARFNQLRQCFETGKPSDPVEVDLPDQDWLMRYYAAKIDDDAMAIVEQNPRELHALVKDTGSTESMLKNISLGSHGFVLAVSAKTHLITYHPDQNMIGTDALDNGIDISNLEDGKTFFTSVKNTSLYCRVKLVDDTYYILAIPESDTATARNITVGVILFAFIAIVAAVALYDLFVLADDEHSDQGDHEYVKIGRNLRFNPAVGRRATALSVAGLVLLLAVTFYMQTLFALSSQATVNRERVEQIDQTLKNNAMREDELTRQYSDHYATTCHIIAYIVEHNPELATRADLHSLAETLGVESIYLYDGDGNMTSSSTSQRSYSLSTKYGDSSYEFRSLLGGKDEYIQPLSINRTTGETYQYIGVALYDQDGIADGIAQIAVRPMRLEEMLKSTKIGVVLDGIKAGAGGFAFAIEKKDGTVAYHPNNLLMGKKASEIGLADEHLADGFSDFIYIDNQKLYASCLETDDYYVYVAAPEDSFMHQRVPLTIATGIIAAICFVLIYPLLTLDTIRVEEKRSKRENDFTARRHNITVTTSDGRIKHSESAIGRWLNISFKWEDKTPEQKLGTVLRWFTGIGVFIVFLAVLFKDTLFGPRSVFTYILGNDWQHGLNIFALTASIMYACVALTVCAIAQSLLRMLSNVLGARGETICRLLSSLTKYGTLIAMLYWCLGVLGVDTATLLASAGIITLAVSFGAKDLITDILCGLFIIFEGEFRVGDVISVGGNTGTVMEIGVRTTKINDGNGNVLLLRNSSISNVTNMTKLNSYASIDITIPVGESLPYVEKVLKDELKSVHDRVPAIIEGPFYKGVVDLSSTAMTIRVVATCKETDRGSVMRSLRREVKLMLSRRDIAPYQLVFDHCDAVESAPKAATAEELAEADEFNEEQELASQDLGNEPLNQ
;
A
#
# COMPACT_ATOMS: atom_id res chain seq x y z
N MET A 1 -23.03 30.58 39.11
CA MET A 1 -24.06 29.74 38.46
C MET A 1 -25.25 29.53 39.41
N SER A 2 -26.43 30.04 39.07
CA SER A 2 -27.66 29.95 39.88
C SER A 2 -28.13 28.49 40.08
N LYS A 3 -28.87 28.20 41.17
CA LYS A 3 -29.54 26.90 41.40
C LYS A 3 -30.49 26.54 40.23
N ARG A 4 -31.03 27.55 39.54
CA ARG A 4 -31.88 27.41 38.35
C ARG A 4 -31.09 26.86 37.15
N LEU A 5 -29.94 27.46 36.86
CA LEU A 5 -29.09 27.08 35.73
C LEU A 5 -28.48 25.69 35.92
N LYS A 6 -28.15 25.30 37.17
CA LYS A 6 -27.73 23.92 37.50
C LYS A 6 -28.82 22.87 37.28
N LYS A 7 -30.09 23.20 37.58
CA LYS A 7 -31.22 22.28 37.30
C LYS A 7 -31.49 22.15 35.81
N LYS A 8 -31.46 23.27 35.07
CA LYS A 8 -31.59 23.27 33.61
C LYS A 8 -30.45 22.50 32.94
N SER A 9 -29.20 22.67 33.37
CA SER A 9 -28.06 21.95 32.81
C SER A 9 -28.14 20.43 32.99
N VAL A 10 -28.60 19.97 34.16
CA VAL A 10 -28.81 18.54 34.43
C VAL A 10 -29.96 17.98 33.59
N ALA A 11 -31.09 18.70 33.49
CA ALA A 11 -32.22 18.27 32.67
C ALA A 11 -31.86 18.20 31.18
N LEU A 12 -31.07 19.15 30.68
CA LEU A 12 -30.57 19.17 29.31
C LEU A 12 -29.63 17.99 29.04
N ALA A 13 -28.68 17.72 29.94
CA ALA A 13 -27.76 16.58 29.80
C ALA A 13 -28.52 15.25 29.72
N VAL A 14 -29.52 15.04 30.59
CA VAL A 14 -30.37 13.84 30.56
C VAL A 14 -31.14 13.75 29.24
N ALA A 15 -31.73 14.85 28.77
CA ALA A 15 -32.47 14.87 27.51
C ALA A 15 -31.58 14.51 26.31
N VAL A 16 -30.36 15.04 26.26
CA VAL A 16 -29.37 14.72 25.21
C VAL A 16 -28.98 13.24 25.26
N THR A 17 -28.72 12.68 26.44
CA THR A 17 -28.39 11.25 26.59
C THR A 17 -29.54 10.34 26.16
N VAL A 18 -30.79 10.67 26.53
CA VAL A 18 -31.97 9.90 26.12
C VAL A 18 -32.17 9.97 24.61
N CYS A 19 -32.01 11.15 24.00
CA CYS A 19 -32.09 11.33 22.56
C CYS A 19 -31.00 10.52 21.82
N ALA A 20 -29.77 10.50 22.34
CA ALA A 20 -28.68 9.72 21.77
C ALA A 20 -28.95 8.20 21.83
N LEU A 21 -29.42 7.69 22.98
CA LEU A 21 -29.78 6.27 23.12
C LEU A 21 -30.94 5.88 22.20
N ALA A 22 -31.98 6.71 22.11
CA ALA A 22 -33.12 6.47 21.22
C ALA A 22 -32.68 6.46 19.74
N MET A 23 -31.85 7.44 19.34
CA MET A 23 -31.28 7.51 17.99
C MET A 23 -30.45 6.26 17.67
N GLY A 24 -29.56 5.84 18.57
CA GLY A 24 -28.72 4.66 18.38
C GLY A 24 -29.52 3.36 18.21
N LEU A 25 -30.54 3.13 19.06
CA LEU A 25 -31.40 1.94 18.99
C LEU A 25 -32.24 1.91 17.70
N LEU A 26 -32.85 3.04 17.33
CA LEU A 26 -33.66 3.14 16.12
C LEU A 26 -32.83 2.95 14.85
N LEU A 27 -31.66 3.59 14.79
CA LEU A 27 -30.72 3.44 13.67
C LEU A 27 -30.27 1.99 13.50
N ALA A 28 -29.86 1.34 14.59
CA ALA A 28 -29.43 -0.05 14.56
C ALA A 28 -30.56 -0.97 14.06
N SER A 29 -31.78 -0.81 14.60
CA SER A 29 -32.93 -1.61 14.20
C SER A 29 -33.33 -1.40 12.73
N MET A 30 -33.35 -0.15 12.25
CA MET A 30 -33.67 0.15 10.87
C MET A 30 -32.65 -0.42 9.90
N GLN A 31 -31.35 -0.29 10.20
CA GLN A 31 -30.30 -0.86 9.36
C GLN A 31 -30.36 -2.39 9.31
N THR A 32 -30.68 -3.06 10.42
CA THR A 32 -30.86 -4.52 10.42
C THR A 32 -31.98 -4.95 9.48
N ARG A 33 -33.14 -4.29 9.56
CA ARG A 33 -34.31 -4.65 8.74
C ARG A 33 -34.06 -4.42 7.24
N LEU A 34 -33.45 -3.29 6.90
CA LEU A 34 -33.11 -2.94 5.52
C LEU A 34 -32.13 -3.93 4.88
N SER A 35 -31.10 -4.35 5.63
CA SER A 35 -30.14 -5.37 5.17
C SER A 35 -30.82 -6.73 4.94
N GLN A 36 -31.76 -7.13 5.80
CA GLN A 36 -32.51 -8.38 5.61
C GLN A 36 -33.43 -8.33 4.38
N GLU A 37 -34.09 -7.20 4.12
CA GLU A 37 -34.92 -7.01 2.93
C GLU A 37 -34.10 -7.07 1.63
N GLU A 38 -32.86 -6.59 1.64
CA GLU A 38 -31.93 -6.67 0.50
C GLU A 38 -31.54 -8.12 0.17
N TYR A 39 -31.09 -8.89 1.17
CA TYR A 39 -30.73 -10.28 0.97
C TYR A 39 -31.92 -11.16 0.59
N ALA A 40 -33.12 -10.86 1.09
CA ALA A 40 -34.31 -11.58 0.67
C ALA A 40 -34.55 -11.45 -0.85
N LEU A 41 -34.36 -10.26 -1.42
CA LEU A 41 -34.46 -10.03 -2.87
C LEU A 41 -33.36 -10.76 -3.65
N GLU A 42 -32.12 -10.76 -3.13
CA GLU A 42 -31.00 -11.50 -3.73
C GLU A 42 -31.27 -13.01 -3.73
N PHE A 43 -31.72 -13.55 -2.60
CA PHE A 43 -32.07 -14.96 -2.47
C PHE A 43 -33.19 -15.37 -3.42
N ASP A 44 -34.24 -14.56 -3.57
CA ASP A 44 -35.35 -14.86 -4.49
C ASP A 44 -34.90 -14.94 -5.94
N ARG A 45 -33.96 -14.09 -6.34
CA ARG A 45 -33.41 -14.11 -7.70
C ARG A 45 -32.58 -15.36 -7.95
N VAL A 46 -31.62 -15.66 -7.07
CA VAL A 46 -30.78 -16.85 -7.21
C VAL A 46 -31.61 -18.13 -7.13
N ALA A 47 -32.61 -18.17 -6.25
CA ALA A 47 -33.54 -19.29 -6.12
C ALA A 47 -34.34 -19.57 -7.41
N ALA A 48 -34.62 -18.54 -8.22
CA ALA A 48 -35.32 -18.70 -9.50
C ALA A 48 -34.43 -19.32 -10.60
N GLU A 49 -33.11 -19.12 -10.54
CA GLU A 49 -32.14 -19.59 -11.54
C GLU A 49 -31.61 -21.00 -11.24
N LEU A 50 -31.62 -21.44 -9.96
CA LEU A 50 -31.13 -22.74 -9.51
C LEU A 50 -31.64 -23.96 -10.33
N PRO A 51 -32.93 -24.07 -10.70
CA PRO A 51 -33.41 -25.24 -11.45
C PRO A 51 -32.72 -25.43 -12.81
N ASP A 52 -32.50 -24.35 -13.54
CA ASP A 52 -31.86 -24.40 -14.86
C ASP A 52 -30.36 -24.71 -14.73
N LEU A 53 -29.68 -24.12 -13.73
CA LEU A 53 -28.26 -24.40 -13.44
C LEU A 53 -28.04 -25.89 -13.11
N VAL A 54 -28.87 -26.47 -12.25
CA VAL A 54 -28.78 -27.89 -11.87
C VAL A 54 -29.03 -28.79 -13.08
N LYS A 55 -29.96 -28.42 -13.96
CA LYS A 55 -30.26 -29.17 -15.18
C LYS A 55 -29.09 -29.18 -16.16
N THR A 56 -28.44 -28.03 -16.37
CA THR A 56 -27.25 -27.91 -17.22
C THR A 56 -26.09 -28.75 -16.69
N ALA A 57 -25.79 -28.66 -15.39
CA ALA A 57 -24.75 -29.45 -14.75
C ALA A 57 -24.94 -30.97 -14.97
N ARG A 58 -26.19 -31.46 -14.79
CA ARG A 58 -26.50 -32.88 -15.01
C ARG A 58 -26.32 -33.31 -16.47
N ALA A 59 -26.62 -32.44 -17.42
CA ALA A 59 -26.39 -32.73 -18.84
C ALA A 59 -24.88 -32.85 -19.13
N GLU A 60 -24.06 -31.90 -18.67
CA GLU A 60 -22.60 -31.94 -18.84
C GLU A 60 -21.96 -33.17 -18.16
N THR A 61 -22.41 -33.52 -16.96
CA THR A 61 -21.95 -34.75 -16.27
C THR A 61 -22.21 -35.99 -17.12
N LYS A 62 -23.39 -36.08 -17.73
CA LYS A 62 -23.78 -37.20 -18.57
C LYS A 62 -22.91 -37.27 -19.84
N ASP A 63 -22.66 -36.14 -20.48
CA ASP A 63 -21.87 -36.06 -21.70
C ASP A 63 -20.39 -36.42 -21.45
N ASN A 64 -19.83 -35.97 -20.32
CA ASN A 64 -18.48 -36.34 -19.88
C ASN A 64 -18.33 -37.85 -19.62
N ALA A 65 -19.32 -38.46 -18.94
CA ALA A 65 -19.33 -39.90 -18.71
C ALA A 65 -19.43 -40.70 -20.01
N GLN A 66 -20.30 -40.27 -20.92
CA GLN A 66 -20.46 -40.91 -22.23
C GLN A 66 -19.17 -40.84 -23.07
N THR A 67 -18.44 -39.73 -22.99
CA THR A 67 -17.15 -39.57 -23.68
C THR A 67 -16.11 -40.58 -23.17
N PHE A 68 -15.99 -40.70 -21.84
CA PHE A 68 -15.10 -41.67 -21.21
C PHE A 68 -15.52 -43.11 -21.56
N ASP A 69 -16.82 -43.40 -21.58
CA ASP A 69 -17.32 -44.73 -21.92
C ASP A 69 -17.01 -45.11 -23.37
N ASP A 70 -17.26 -44.22 -24.32
CA ASP A 70 -16.99 -44.46 -25.74
C ASP A 70 -15.51 -44.73 -25.99
N LEU A 71 -14.61 -44.02 -25.30
CA LEU A 71 -13.16 -44.22 -25.36
C LEU A 71 -12.76 -45.67 -25.06
N TYR A 72 -13.18 -46.21 -23.92
CA TYR A 72 -12.75 -47.56 -23.51
C TYR A 72 -13.56 -48.67 -24.20
N ARG A 73 -14.78 -48.37 -24.66
CA ARG A 73 -15.52 -49.25 -25.58
C ARG A 73 -14.78 -49.42 -26.89
N THR A 74 -14.19 -48.35 -27.43
CA THR A 74 -13.34 -48.41 -28.62
C THR A 74 -12.10 -49.29 -28.40
N ARG A 75 -11.46 -49.22 -27.23
CA ARG A 75 -10.31 -50.09 -26.89
C ARG A 75 -10.70 -51.57 -26.77
N ALA A 76 -11.90 -51.87 -26.26
CA ALA A 76 -12.41 -53.24 -26.28
C ALA A 76 -12.71 -53.69 -27.73
N ALA A 77 -13.32 -52.81 -28.53
CA ALA A 77 -13.64 -53.06 -29.93
C ALA A 77 -12.40 -53.31 -30.80
N SER A 78 -11.28 -52.63 -30.52
CA SER A 78 -10.04 -52.84 -31.27
C SER A 78 -9.47 -54.24 -31.07
N ILE A 79 -9.59 -54.82 -29.87
CA ILE A 79 -9.18 -56.22 -29.62
C ILE A 79 -10.07 -57.18 -30.41
N ALA A 80 -11.39 -56.95 -30.41
CA ALA A 80 -12.31 -57.74 -31.21
C ALA A 80 -12.02 -57.63 -32.71
N PHE A 81 -11.68 -56.43 -33.20
CA PHE A 81 -11.28 -56.21 -34.58
C PHE A 81 -9.98 -56.94 -34.94
N MET A 82 -8.97 -56.85 -34.07
CA MET A 82 -7.70 -57.59 -34.21
C MET A 82 -7.94 -59.10 -34.31
N ALA A 83 -8.80 -59.64 -33.45
CA ALA A 83 -9.14 -61.06 -33.44
C ALA A 83 -9.91 -61.50 -34.69
N ALA A 84 -10.83 -60.67 -35.19
CA ALA A 84 -11.63 -60.98 -36.38
C ALA A 84 -10.83 -60.93 -37.69
N ASN A 85 -9.72 -60.18 -37.71
CA ASN A 85 -8.90 -59.94 -38.91
C ASN A 85 -7.49 -60.55 -38.80
N ASP A 86 -7.23 -61.43 -37.84
CA ASP A 86 -5.93 -62.09 -37.63
C ASP A 86 -4.75 -61.09 -37.53
N ALA A 87 -4.96 -59.96 -36.85
CA ALA A 87 -4.00 -58.87 -36.75
C ALA A 87 -3.45 -58.77 -35.33
N GLY A 88 -2.42 -59.58 -35.03
CA GLY A 88 -1.67 -59.47 -33.77
C GLY A 88 -2.48 -59.86 -32.51
N TYR A 89 -3.44 -60.77 -32.63
CA TYR A 89 -4.25 -61.28 -31.52
C TYR A 89 -4.00 -62.77 -31.24
N GLU A 90 -3.78 -63.10 -29.96
CA GLU A 90 -3.79 -64.47 -29.44
C GLU A 90 -4.37 -64.47 -28.03
N ALA A 91 -5.19 -65.47 -27.68
CA ALA A 91 -5.77 -65.61 -26.35
C ALA A 91 -4.76 -66.18 -25.33
N THR A 92 -3.64 -65.49 -25.10
CA THR A 92 -2.60 -65.86 -24.12
C THR A 92 -2.30 -64.72 -23.17
N ASP A 93 -1.87 -65.03 -21.94
CA ASP A 93 -1.56 -64.01 -20.92
C ASP A 93 -0.45 -63.04 -21.38
N VAL A 94 0.55 -63.55 -22.10
CA VAL A 94 1.64 -62.74 -22.68
C VAL A 94 1.09 -61.72 -23.67
N LYS A 95 0.17 -62.16 -24.56
CA LYS A 95 -0.42 -61.27 -25.55
C LYS A 95 -1.39 -60.28 -24.92
N MET A 96 -2.10 -60.65 -23.87
CA MET A 96 -2.92 -59.70 -23.11
C MET A 96 -2.06 -58.64 -22.41
N ALA A 97 -0.87 -58.98 -21.92
CA ALA A 97 0.07 -58.00 -21.38
C ALA A 97 0.58 -57.02 -22.45
N GLU A 98 0.91 -57.50 -23.65
CA GLU A 98 1.28 -56.66 -24.79
C GLU A 98 0.13 -55.71 -25.19
N LEU A 99 -1.09 -56.25 -25.34
CA LEU A 99 -2.27 -55.45 -25.68
C LEU A 99 -2.64 -54.46 -24.58
N LYS A 100 -2.42 -54.80 -23.30
CA LYS A 100 -2.60 -53.87 -22.19
C LYS A 100 -1.71 -52.64 -22.35
N ASP A 101 -0.43 -52.84 -22.66
CA ASP A 101 0.54 -51.75 -22.83
C ASP A 101 0.22 -50.92 -24.09
N LEU A 102 -0.14 -51.56 -25.20
CA LEU A 102 -0.56 -50.90 -26.44
C LEU A 102 -1.82 -50.03 -26.23
N LEU A 103 -2.84 -50.58 -25.57
CA LEU A 103 -4.11 -49.90 -25.34
C LEU A 103 -4.04 -48.89 -24.18
N LYS A 104 -2.94 -48.87 -23.40
CA LYS A 104 -2.75 -48.05 -22.20
C LYS A 104 -3.93 -48.15 -21.22
N VAL A 105 -4.36 -49.37 -20.93
CA VAL A 105 -5.46 -49.67 -19.98
C VAL A 105 -4.91 -50.36 -18.72
N ASP A 106 -5.67 -50.38 -17.64
CA ASP A 106 -5.21 -51.02 -16.40
C ASP A 106 -5.09 -52.55 -16.55
N ASN A 107 -6.05 -53.17 -17.26
CA ASN A 107 -6.04 -54.61 -17.51
C ASN A 107 -6.86 -54.98 -18.76
N VAL A 108 -6.46 -56.08 -19.41
CA VAL A 108 -7.15 -56.69 -20.55
C VAL A 108 -7.35 -58.17 -20.24
N LEU A 109 -8.58 -58.65 -20.42
CA LEU A 109 -8.94 -60.04 -20.21
C LEU A 109 -9.73 -60.59 -21.39
N VAL A 110 -9.67 -61.89 -21.60
CA VAL A 110 -10.59 -62.61 -22.50
C VAL A 110 -11.40 -63.57 -21.65
N ALA A 111 -12.73 -63.49 -21.73
CA ALA A 111 -13.62 -64.36 -20.98
C ALA A 111 -14.64 -65.04 -21.90
N ARG A 112 -15.05 -66.25 -21.52
CA ARG A 112 -16.17 -66.94 -22.16
C ARG A 112 -17.50 -66.33 -21.80
N ARG A 113 -18.54 -66.72 -22.54
CA ARG A 113 -19.93 -66.34 -22.29
C ARG A 113 -20.43 -66.71 -20.89
N ASP A 114 -19.90 -67.75 -20.27
CA ASP A 114 -20.21 -68.14 -18.89
C ASP A 114 -19.46 -67.32 -17.82
N GLY A 115 -18.52 -66.46 -18.23
CA GLY A 115 -17.68 -65.64 -17.35
C GLY A 115 -16.34 -66.26 -16.95
N SER A 116 -16.00 -67.45 -17.45
CA SER A 116 -14.68 -68.07 -17.22
C SER A 116 -13.58 -67.35 -18.01
N ILE A 117 -12.46 -67.00 -17.36
CA ILE A 117 -11.34 -66.28 -17.97
C ILE A 117 -10.47 -67.26 -18.78
N ILE A 118 -10.18 -66.91 -20.03
CA ILE A 118 -9.33 -67.65 -20.97
C ILE A 118 -7.88 -67.12 -20.92
N ALA A 119 -7.72 -65.80 -20.91
CA ALA A 119 -6.43 -65.11 -20.86
C ALA A 119 -6.56 -63.79 -20.09
N LYS A 120 -5.49 -63.33 -19.46
CA LYS A 120 -5.46 -62.10 -18.66
C LYS A 120 -4.09 -61.44 -18.67
N ALA A 121 -4.06 -60.11 -18.74
CA ALA A 121 -2.82 -59.34 -18.61
C ALA A 121 -2.35 -59.26 -17.15
N ALA A 122 -3.31 -59.15 -16.22
CA ALA A 122 -3.09 -59.13 -14.78
C ALA A 122 -4.26 -59.77 -14.03
N ASP A 123 -4.04 -60.13 -12.76
CA ASP A 123 -5.10 -60.64 -11.89
C ASP A 123 -6.19 -59.59 -11.65
N THR A 124 -7.46 -60.02 -11.73
CA THR A 124 -8.63 -59.17 -11.47
C THR A 124 -9.38 -59.65 -10.23
N LYS A 125 -9.97 -58.70 -9.48
CA LYS A 125 -10.91 -59.00 -8.38
C LYS A 125 -12.33 -59.30 -8.90
N ALA A 126 -12.59 -59.04 -10.19
CA ALA A 126 -13.89 -59.26 -10.80
C ALA A 126 -14.20 -60.75 -11.00
N ASP A 127 -15.42 -61.14 -10.65
CA ASP A 127 -15.98 -62.46 -10.93
C ASP A 127 -17.08 -62.30 -11.98
N PHE A 128 -16.69 -62.43 -13.25
CA PHE A 128 -17.58 -62.23 -14.42
C PHE A 128 -18.69 -63.26 -14.54
N SER A 129 -18.71 -64.31 -13.72
CA SER A 129 -19.85 -65.24 -13.64
C SER A 129 -21.07 -64.62 -12.96
N ARG A 130 -20.86 -63.60 -12.10
CA ARG A 130 -21.91 -62.98 -11.30
C ARG A 130 -22.88 -62.15 -12.13
N ALA A 131 -24.13 -62.09 -11.65
CA ALA A 131 -25.22 -61.37 -12.29
C ALA A 131 -24.94 -59.89 -12.58
N ARG A 132 -24.10 -59.23 -11.77
CA ARG A 132 -23.76 -57.81 -11.95
C ARG A 132 -23.02 -57.50 -13.25
N PHE A 133 -22.31 -58.49 -13.81
CA PHE A 133 -21.58 -58.35 -15.08
C PHE A 133 -22.39 -58.84 -16.29
N ASN A 134 -23.66 -59.23 -16.10
CA ASN A 134 -24.51 -59.69 -17.20
C ASN A 134 -24.64 -58.64 -18.32
N GLN A 135 -24.55 -57.35 -17.98
CA GLN A 135 -24.61 -56.26 -18.94
C GLN A 135 -23.44 -56.29 -19.95
N LEU A 136 -22.27 -56.79 -19.54
CA LEU A 136 -21.14 -57.00 -20.47
C LEU A 136 -21.49 -58.01 -21.57
N ARG A 137 -22.30 -59.04 -21.26
CA ARG A 137 -22.67 -60.09 -22.22
C ARG A 137 -23.64 -59.63 -23.31
N GLN A 138 -24.18 -58.42 -23.22
CA GLN A 138 -24.99 -57.83 -24.28
C GLN A 138 -24.21 -57.70 -25.60
N CYS A 139 -22.87 -57.68 -25.55
CA CYS A 139 -22.05 -57.66 -26.76
C CYS A 139 -22.25 -58.90 -27.65
N PHE A 140 -22.57 -60.07 -27.07
CA PHE A 140 -22.83 -61.29 -27.83
C PHE A 140 -24.11 -61.22 -28.66
N GLU A 141 -25.12 -60.50 -28.17
CA GLU A 141 -26.42 -60.35 -28.81
C GLU A 141 -26.42 -59.20 -29.82
N THR A 142 -25.79 -58.09 -29.47
CA THR A 142 -25.81 -56.86 -30.28
C THR A 142 -24.70 -56.80 -31.33
N GLY A 143 -23.62 -57.57 -31.15
CA GLY A 143 -22.40 -57.47 -31.95
C GLY A 143 -21.63 -56.16 -31.74
N LYS A 144 -22.08 -55.30 -30.82
CA LYS A 144 -21.46 -54.01 -30.48
C LYS A 144 -20.79 -54.11 -29.11
N PRO A 145 -19.83 -53.21 -28.80
CA PRO A 145 -19.27 -53.12 -27.45
C PRO A 145 -20.38 -52.87 -26.43
N SER A 146 -20.28 -53.55 -25.29
CA SER A 146 -21.26 -53.49 -24.21
C SER A 146 -21.39 -52.09 -23.62
N ASP A 147 -22.50 -51.86 -22.90
CA ASP A 147 -22.57 -50.76 -21.95
C ASP A 147 -21.56 -50.98 -20.81
N PRO A 148 -21.07 -49.89 -20.18
CA PRO A 148 -20.13 -49.98 -19.06
C PRO A 148 -20.77 -50.64 -17.84
N VAL A 149 -19.96 -51.39 -17.10
CA VAL A 149 -20.29 -51.85 -15.75
C VAL A 149 -19.28 -51.27 -14.77
N GLU A 150 -19.71 -50.41 -13.86
CA GLU A 150 -18.86 -49.90 -12.78
C GLU A 150 -19.09 -50.66 -11.49
N VAL A 151 -17.99 -50.96 -10.78
CA VAL A 151 -17.99 -51.54 -9.45
C VAL A 151 -17.20 -50.61 -8.55
N ASP A 152 -17.91 -49.99 -7.61
CA ASP A 152 -17.34 -49.20 -6.52
C ASP A 152 -17.55 -49.92 -5.19
N LEU A 153 -16.45 -50.30 -4.54
CA LEU A 153 -16.40 -50.89 -3.20
C LEU A 153 -15.34 -50.14 -2.38
N PRO A 154 -15.71 -49.01 -1.74
CA PRO A 154 -14.77 -48.14 -1.02
C PRO A 154 -14.02 -48.86 0.10
N ASP A 155 -14.71 -49.75 0.83
CA ASP A 155 -14.13 -50.54 1.94
C ASP A 155 -13.04 -51.52 1.48
N GLN A 156 -12.95 -51.81 0.17
CA GLN A 156 -11.99 -52.73 -0.43
C GLN A 156 -10.98 -52.04 -1.36
N ASP A 157 -10.99 -50.69 -1.38
CA ASP A 157 -10.26 -49.84 -2.32
C ASP A 157 -10.32 -50.40 -3.75
N TRP A 158 -11.55 -50.69 -4.20
CA TRP A 158 -11.81 -51.28 -5.51
C TRP A 158 -12.85 -50.46 -6.26
N LEU A 159 -12.34 -49.62 -7.16
CA LEU A 159 -13.13 -48.82 -8.10
C LEU A 159 -12.68 -49.17 -9.51
N MET A 160 -13.50 -49.92 -10.23
CA MET A 160 -13.20 -50.37 -11.60
C MET A 160 -14.42 -50.29 -12.50
N ARG A 161 -14.19 -49.93 -13.75
CA ARG A 161 -15.18 -49.86 -14.81
C ARG A 161 -14.78 -50.79 -15.94
N TYR A 162 -15.74 -51.60 -16.40
CA TYR A 162 -15.53 -52.70 -17.32
C TYR A 162 -16.27 -52.48 -18.62
N TYR A 163 -15.63 -52.85 -19.73
CA TYR A 163 -16.17 -52.76 -21.08
C TYR A 163 -15.88 -54.06 -21.83
N ALA A 164 -16.87 -54.60 -22.54
CA ALA A 164 -16.70 -55.85 -23.27
C ALA A 164 -16.98 -55.69 -24.77
N ALA A 165 -16.22 -56.40 -25.60
CA ALA A 165 -16.48 -56.53 -27.02
C ALA A 165 -16.44 -57.99 -27.45
N LYS A 166 -17.36 -58.39 -28.32
CA LYS A 166 -17.48 -59.76 -28.81
C LYS A 166 -16.30 -60.11 -29.69
N ILE A 167 -15.59 -61.20 -29.38
CA ILE A 167 -14.55 -61.77 -30.24
C ILE A 167 -15.18 -62.79 -31.19
N ASP A 168 -15.90 -63.75 -30.62
CA ASP A 168 -16.67 -64.76 -31.35
C ASP A 168 -17.97 -65.09 -30.59
N ASP A 169 -18.68 -66.16 -30.97
CA ASP A 169 -19.96 -66.53 -30.35
C ASP A 169 -19.85 -67.02 -28.89
N ASP A 170 -18.65 -67.39 -28.43
CA ASP A 170 -18.38 -67.93 -27.09
C ASP A 170 -17.41 -67.06 -26.26
N ALA A 171 -16.60 -66.18 -26.86
CA ALA A 171 -15.60 -65.35 -26.19
C ALA A 171 -15.78 -63.84 -26.40
N MET A 172 -15.44 -63.06 -25.37
CA MET A 172 -15.39 -61.60 -25.39
C MET A 172 -14.09 -61.06 -24.80
N ALA A 173 -13.58 -59.97 -25.37
CA ALA A 173 -12.52 -59.15 -24.78
C ALA A 173 -13.14 -58.24 -23.73
N ILE A 174 -12.49 -58.11 -22.58
CA ILE A 174 -12.89 -57.23 -21.48
C ILE A 174 -11.73 -56.27 -21.20
N VAL A 175 -12.01 -54.98 -21.26
CA VAL A 175 -11.13 -53.91 -20.79
C VAL A 175 -11.57 -53.53 -19.39
N GLU A 176 -10.63 -53.54 -18.46
CA GLU A 176 -10.80 -53.08 -17.08
C GLU A 176 -10.00 -51.79 -16.90
N GLN A 177 -10.67 -50.74 -16.44
CA GLN A 177 -10.10 -49.41 -16.25
C GLN A 177 -10.61 -48.77 -14.96
N ASN A 178 -9.71 -48.11 -14.24
CA ASN A 178 -10.02 -47.26 -13.10
C ASN A 178 -10.64 -45.92 -13.55
N PRO A 179 -11.90 -45.62 -13.19
CA PRO A 179 -12.59 -44.39 -13.59
C PRO A 179 -12.25 -43.16 -12.73
N ARG A 180 -11.15 -43.16 -11.96
CA ARG A 180 -10.74 -42.00 -11.12
C ARG A 180 -10.64 -40.69 -11.90
N GLU A 181 -10.12 -40.73 -13.13
CA GLU A 181 -10.03 -39.55 -14.01
C GLU A 181 -11.41 -39.02 -14.39
N LEU A 182 -12.36 -39.91 -14.72
CA LEU A 182 -13.75 -39.54 -14.99
C LEU A 182 -14.40 -38.91 -13.76
N HIS A 183 -14.22 -39.49 -12.57
CA HIS A 183 -14.77 -38.96 -11.33
C HIS A 183 -14.20 -37.58 -11.01
N ALA A 184 -12.90 -37.36 -11.21
CA ALA A 184 -12.26 -36.05 -11.04
C ALA A 184 -12.78 -35.03 -12.06
N LEU A 185 -12.90 -35.43 -13.33
CA LEU A 185 -13.45 -34.58 -14.39
C LEU A 185 -14.89 -34.15 -14.09
N VAL A 186 -15.77 -35.11 -13.78
CA VAL A 186 -17.17 -34.84 -13.44
C VAL A 186 -17.28 -33.95 -12.22
N LYS A 187 -16.49 -34.22 -11.17
CA LYS A 187 -16.48 -33.40 -9.95
C LYS A 187 -16.17 -31.93 -10.24
N ASP A 188 -15.23 -31.68 -11.14
CA ASP A 188 -14.74 -30.33 -11.37
C ASP A 188 -15.50 -29.54 -12.46
N THR A 189 -16.00 -30.18 -13.52
CA THR A 189 -16.60 -29.44 -14.66
C THR A 189 -18.11 -29.54 -14.74
N GLY A 190 -18.68 -30.71 -14.45
CA GLY A 190 -20.11 -30.97 -14.68
C GLY A 190 -20.93 -31.15 -13.41
N SER A 191 -20.31 -31.28 -12.24
CA SER A 191 -21.06 -31.58 -11.02
C SER A 191 -21.93 -30.39 -10.62
N THR A 192 -23.09 -30.70 -10.03
CA THR A 192 -23.89 -29.68 -9.35
C THR A 192 -23.04 -28.93 -8.31
N GLU A 193 -22.07 -29.59 -7.67
CA GLU A 193 -21.11 -28.98 -6.74
C GLU A 193 -20.27 -27.86 -7.38
N SER A 194 -19.73 -28.08 -8.58
CA SER A 194 -18.90 -27.08 -9.28
C SER A 194 -19.71 -25.83 -9.64
N MET A 195 -20.94 -26.02 -10.12
CA MET A 195 -21.84 -24.91 -10.44
C MET A 195 -22.28 -24.14 -9.20
N LEU A 196 -22.63 -24.83 -8.12
CA LEU A 196 -23.00 -24.19 -6.85
C LEU A 196 -21.85 -23.42 -6.22
N LYS A 197 -20.61 -23.88 -6.39
CA LYS A 197 -19.40 -23.19 -5.90
C LYS A 197 -19.25 -21.79 -6.48
N ASN A 198 -19.74 -21.58 -7.70
CA ASN A 198 -19.67 -20.29 -8.39
C ASN A 198 -20.81 -19.34 -8.02
N ILE A 199 -21.83 -19.83 -7.29
CA ILE A 199 -22.92 -18.99 -6.78
C ILE A 199 -22.45 -18.35 -5.47
N SER A 200 -22.21 -17.04 -5.51
CA SER A 200 -21.94 -16.26 -4.30
C SER A 200 -23.12 -15.37 -3.94
N LEU A 201 -23.41 -15.31 -2.64
CA LEU A 201 -24.50 -14.56 -2.06
C LEU A 201 -23.92 -13.52 -1.10
N GLY A 202 -24.21 -12.23 -1.30
CA GLY A 202 -23.53 -11.18 -0.53
C GLY A 202 -22.00 -11.22 -0.67
N SER A 203 -21.28 -11.05 0.45
CA SER A 203 -19.80 -11.11 0.52
C SER A 203 -19.25 -12.51 0.81
N HIS A 204 -19.83 -13.22 1.80
CA HIS A 204 -19.36 -14.56 2.20
C HIS A 204 -20.48 -15.60 2.27
N GLY A 205 -21.62 -15.32 1.65
CA GLY A 205 -22.70 -16.28 1.54
C GLY A 205 -22.44 -17.34 0.48
N PHE A 206 -23.05 -18.49 0.71
CA PHE A 206 -22.84 -19.71 -0.08
C PHE A 206 -24.15 -20.48 -0.19
N VAL A 207 -24.15 -21.44 -1.12
CA VAL A 207 -25.23 -22.41 -1.24
C VAL A 207 -24.77 -23.73 -0.66
N LEU A 208 -25.63 -24.38 0.12
CA LEU A 208 -25.44 -25.77 0.54
C LEU A 208 -26.62 -26.60 0.05
N ALA A 209 -26.41 -27.90 -0.15
CA ALA A 209 -27.44 -28.80 -0.63
C ALA A 209 -27.68 -29.92 0.40
N VAL A 210 -28.95 -30.20 0.69
CA VAL A 210 -29.41 -31.24 1.61
C VAL A 210 -30.39 -32.16 0.89
N SER A 211 -30.18 -33.47 0.95
CA SER A 211 -31.11 -34.42 0.35
C SER A 211 -32.47 -34.38 1.04
N ALA A 212 -33.56 -34.28 0.27
CA ALA A 212 -34.91 -34.34 0.80
C ALA A 212 -35.30 -35.75 1.30
N LYS A 213 -34.57 -36.80 0.89
CA LYS A 213 -34.84 -38.20 1.29
C LYS A 213 -34.07 -38.60 2.54
N THR A 214 -32.77 -38.30 2.58
CA THR A 214 -31.89 -38.77 3.66
C THR A 214 -31.53 -37.68 4.66
N HIS A 215 -31.86 -36.41 4.40
CA HIS A 215 -31.45 -35.25 5.20
C HIS A 215 -29.93 -35.10 5.38
N LEU A 216 -29.14 -35.83 4.58
CA LEU A 216 -27.70 -35.69 4.55
C LEU A 216 -27.30 -34.47 3.72
N ILE A 217 -26.27 -33.77 4.16
CA ILE A 217 -25.64 -32.70 3.40
C ILE A 217 -24.95 -33.31 2.18
N THR A 218 -25.46 -33.03 0.99
CA THR A 218 -24.91 -33.52 -0.28
C THR A 218 -23.88 -32.57 -0.87
N TYR A 219 -23.91 -31.29 -0.49
CA TYR A 219 -22.88 -30.32 -0.88
C TYR A 219 -22.73 -29.23 0.18
N HIS A 220 -21.49 -28.87 0.49
CA HIS A 220 -21.13 -27.76 1.35
C HIS A 220 -19.71 -27.27 1.00
N PRO A 221 -19.40 -25.96 1.08
CA PRO A 221 -18.05 -25.45 0.80
C PRO A 221 -16.96 -26.06 1.70
N ASP A 222 -17.29 -26.38 2.95
CA ASP A 222 -16.46 -27.20 3.84
C ASP A 222 -16.73 -28.69 3.60
N GLN A 223 -15.74 -29.38 3.02
CA GLN A 223 -15.84 -30.81 2.68
C GLN A 223 -16.09 -31.72 3.88
N ASN A 224 -15.73 -31.31 5.09
CA ASN A 224 -15.92 -32.12 6.29
C ASN A 224 -17.40 -32.27 6.70
N MET A 225 -18.29 -31.48 6.11
CA MET A 225 -19.73 -31.52 6.37
C MET A 225 -20.49 -32.40 5.38
N ILE A 226 -19.88 -32.75 4.24
CA ILE A 226 -20.53 -33.57 3.22
C ILE A 226 -20.74 -34.99 3.78
N GLY A 227 -21.95 -35.52 3.63
CA GLY A 227 -22.34 -36.85 4.12
C GLY A 227 -22.75 -36.89 5.60
N THR A 228 -22.72 -35.76 6.31
CA THR A 228 -23.22 -35.65 7.69
C THR A 228 -24.70 -35.27 7.73
N ASP A 229 -25.38 -35.57 8.84
CA ASP A 229 -26.79 -35.23 9.04
C ASP A 229 -26.96 -33.70 9.21
N ALA A 230 -27.93 -33.12 8.51
CA ALA A 230 -28.23 -31.70 8.59
C ALA A 230 -28.58 -31.26 10.03
N LEU A 231 -29.28 -32.09 10.79
CA LEU A 231 -29.68 -31.80 12.17
C LEU A 231 -28.46 -31.68 13.10
N ASP A 232 -27.50 -32.60 12.97
CA ASP A 232 -26.27 -32.62 13.76
C ASP A 232 -25.39 -31.38 13.52
N ASN A 233 -25.58 -30.73 12.37
CA ASN A 233 -24.88 -29.50 11.98
C ASN A 233 -25.69 -28.22 12.28
N GLY A 234 -26.82 -28.33 12.97
CA GLY A 234 -27.64 -27.19 13.41
C GLY A 234 -28.79 -26.80 12.47
N ILE A 235 -29.00 -27.54 11.37
CA ILE A 235 -30.09 -27.28 10.42
C ILE A 235 -31.31 -28.10 10.84
N ASP A 236 -32.26 -27.46 11.53
CA ASP A 236 -33.51 -28.09 11.92
C ASP A 236 -34.35 -28.47 10.68
N ILE A 237 -34.79 -29.72 10.62
CA ILE A 237 -35.60 -30.27 9.52
C ILE A 237 -36.92 -29.50 9.36
N SER A 238 -37.48 -28.98 10.46
CA SER A 238 -38.70 -28.16 10.40
C SER A 238 -38.54 -26.86 9.62
N ASN A 239 -37.30 -26.43 9.35
CA ASN A 239 -36.98 -25.26 8.55
C ASN A 239 -36.77 -25.56 7.06
N LEU A 240 -36.75 -26.84 6.66
CA LEU A 240 -36.57 -27.29 5.27
C LEU A 240 -37.91 -27.31 4.51
N GLU A 241 -38.51 -26.13 4.32
CA GLU A 241 -39.71 -25.95 3.49
C GLU A 241 -39.39 -24.98 2.34
N ASP A 242 -39.89 -25.24 1.13
CA ASP A 242 -39.62 -24.40 -0.04
C ASP A 242 -40.05 -22.94 0.20
N GLY A 243 -39.16 -21.99 -0.07
CA GLY A 243 -39.37 -20.55 0.14
C GLY A 243 -39.26 -20.07 1.59
N LYS A 244 -39.01 -20.95 2.56
CA LYS A 244 -38.88 -20.58 3.97
C LYS A 244 -37.58 -19.82 4.23
N THR A 245 -37.66 -18.81 5.09
CA THR A 245 -36.50 -18.07 5.62
C THR A 245 -36.37 -18.29 7.11
N PHE A 246 -35.14 -18.50 7.58
CA PHE A 246 -34.88 -18.78 8.99
C PHE A 246 -33.44 -18.42 9.36
N PHE A 247 -33.19 -18.34 10.66
CA PHE A 247 -31.85 -18.24 11.22
C PHE A 247 -31.42 -19.58 11.77
N THR A 248 -30.19 -19.97 11.52
CA THR A 248 -29.57 -21.14 12.12
C THR A 248 -28.13 -20.84 12.52
N SER A 249 -27.56 -21.64 13.41
CA SER A 249 -26.15 -21.56 13.78
C SER A 249 -25.44 -22.83 13.35
N VAL A 250 -24.54 -22.71 12.37
CA VAL A 250 -23.69 -23.80 11.88
C VAL A 250 -22.26 -23.52 12.34
N LYS A 251 -21.63 -24.45 13.08
CA LYS A 251 -20.27 -24.30 13.66
C LYS A 251 -20.03 -22.94 14.36
N ASN A 252 -20.94 -22.51 15.24
CA ASN A 252 -20.92 -21.20 15.93
C ASN A 252 -21.01 -19.95 15.03
N THR A 253 -21.37 -20.11 13.75
CA THR A 253 -21.64 -18.99 12.85
C THR A 253 -23.15 -18.89 12.65
N SER A 254 -23.74 -17.75 13.04
CA SER A 254 -25.15 -17.46 12.77
C SER A 254 -25.32 -17.15 11.28
N LEU A 255 -26.27 -17.84 10.64
CA LEU A 255 -26.56 -17.75 9.21
C LEU A 255 -28.01 -17.30 9.00
N TYR A 256 -28.20 -16.38 8.07
CA TYR A 256 -29.52 -16.04 7.53
C TYR A 256 -29.75 -16.85 6.26
N CYS A 257 -30.77 -17.70 6.27
CA CYS A 257 -30.97 -18.73 5.26
C CYS A 257 -32.32 -18.59 4.53
N ARG A 258 -32.34 -18.95 3.24
CA ARG A 258 -33.56 -19.20 2.45
C ARG A 258 -33.47 -20.56 1.76
N VAL A 259 -34.55 -21.33 1.78
CA VAL A 259 -34.60 -22.67 1.18
C VAL A 259 -35.25 -22.61 -0.20
N LYS A 260 -34.66 -23.33 -1.15
CA LYS A 260 -35.24 -23.64 -2.45
C LYS A 260 -35.23 -25.15 -2.68
N LEU A 261 -36.39 -25.75 -2.91
CA LEU A 261 -36.49 -27.15 -3.30
C LEU A 261 -36.38 -27.27 -4.82
N VAL A 262 -35.43 -28.07 -5.30
CA VAL A 262 -35.31 -28.47 -6.71
C VAL A 262 -35.22 -29.99 -6.76
N ASP A 263 -36.18 -30.63 -7.44
CA ASP A 263 -36.39 -32.08 -7.44
C ASP A 263 -36.47 -32.68 -6.02
N ASP A 264 -35.47 -33.49 -5.64
CA ASP A 264 -35.35 -34.20 -4.37
C ASP A 264 -34.25 -33.61 -3.45
N THR A 265 -33.85 -32.36 -3.67
CA THR A 265 -32.77 -31.70 -2.92
C THR A 265 -33.16 -30.28 -2.49
N TYR A 266 -33.01 -30.00 -1.19
CA TYR A 266 -33.14 -28.67 -0.63
C TYR A 266 -31.81 -27.90 -0.79
N TYR A 267 -31.85 -26.82 -1.55
CA TYR A 267 -30.75 -25.87 -1.68
C TYR A 267 -30.97 -24.74 -0.68
N ILE A 268 -30.08 -24.59 0.28
CA ILE A 268 -30.15 -23.54 1.30
C ILE A 268 -29.15 -22.45 0.91
N LEU A 269 -29.69 -21.30 0.57
CA LEU A 269 -28.95 -20.06 0.31
C LEU A 269 -28.66 -19.44 1.67
N ALA A 270 -27.39 -19.31 2.06
CA ALA A 270 -26.99 -18.89 3.40
C ALA A 270 -26.03 -17.71 3.36
N ILE A 271 -26.26 -16.69 4.19
CA ILE A 271 -25.36 -15.54 4.37
C ILE A 271 -24.97 -15.42 5.86
N PRO A 272 -23.66 -15.30 6.20
CA PRO A 272 -23.22 -15.10 7.57
C PRO A 272 -23.72 -13.79 8.19
N GLU A 273 -24.21 -13.84 9.43
CA GLU A 273 -24.66 -12.64 10.14
C GLU A 273 -23.52 -11.64 10.41
N SER A 274 -22.26 -12.11 10.48
CA SER A 274 -21.06 -11.27 10.62
C SER A 274 -20.90 -10.26 9.48
N ASP A 275 -21.35 -10.61 8.28
CA ASP A 275 -21.33 -9.72 7.11
C ASP A 275 -22.31 -8.56 7.30
N THR A 276 -23.38 -8.79 8.07
CA THR A 276 -24.40 -7.79 8.37
C THR A 276 -24.04 -6.88 9.55
N ALA A 277 -23.14 -7.30 10.45
CA ALA A 277 -22.93 -6.66 11.75
C ALA A 277 -21.75 -5.68 11.78
N THR A 278 -20.61 -6.05 11.20
CA THR A 278 -19.34 -5.30 11.38
C THR A 278 -19.37 -3.96 10.67
N ALA A 279 -19.90 -3.94 9.45
CA ALA A 279 -19.94 -2.79 8.58
C ALA A 279 -21.05 -1.79 9.01
N ARG A 280 -22.18 -2.33 9.51
CA ARG A 280 -23.33 -1.60 10.09
C ARG A 280 -22.98 -0.81 11.36
N ASN A 281 -22.32 -1.46 12.30
CA ASN A 281 -22.04 -0.89 13.62
C ASN A 281 -21.14 0.35 13.56
N ILE A 282 -20.20 0.38 12.61
CA ILE A 282 -19.29 1.53 12.46
C ILE A 282 -20.04 2.74 11.89
N THR A 283 -20.89 2.54 10.88
CA THR A 283 -21.71 3.61 10.28
C THR A 283 -22.66 4.22 11.30
N VAL A 284 -23.35 3.39 12.09
CA VAL A 284 -24.18 3.87 13.22
C VAL A 284 -23.33 4.63 14.23
N GLY A 285 -22.14 4.12 14.56
CA GLY A 285 -21.21 4.78 15.48
C GLY A 285 -20.82 6.19 15.04
N VAL A 286 -20.45 6.39 13.76
CA VAL A 286 -20.06 7.70 13.22
C VAL A 286 -21.24 8.67 13.18
N ILE A 287 -22.42 8.21 12.71
CA ILE A 287 -23.64 9.04 12.67
C ILE A 287 -24.06 9.42 14.09
N LEU A 288 -24.01 8.48 15.03
CA LEU A 288 -24.34 8.72 16.44
C LEU A 288 -23.35 9.71 17.07
N PHE A 289 -22.06 9.59 16.79
CA PHE A 289 -21.05 10.55 17.25
C PHE A 289 -21.30 11.96 16.69
N ALA A 290 -21.57 12.07 15.38
CA ALA A 290 -21.91 13.35 14.75
C ALA A 290 -23.18 13.96 15.36
N PHE A 291 -24.22 13.15 15.59
CA PHE A 291 -25.45 13.55 16.28
C PHE A 291 -25.17 14.07 17.69
N ILE A 292 -24.44 13.31 18.51
CA ILE A 292 -24.08 13.70 19.87
C ILE A 292 -23.29 15.02 19.87
N ALA A 293 -22.31 15.17 18.97
CA ALA A 293 -21.49 16.37 18.87
C ALA A 293 -22.32 17.61 18.50
N ILE A 294 -23.22 17.48 17.52
CA ILE A 294 -24.10 18.57 17.07
C ILE A 294 -25.08 18.95 18.18
N VAL A 295 -25.77 17.97 18.77
CA VAL A 295 -26.74 18.22 19.83
C VAL A 295 -26.06 18.82 21.07
N ALA A 296 -24.88 18.32 21.45
CA ALA A 296 -24.10 18.88 22.55
C ALA A 296 -23.66 20.32 22.26
N ALA A 297 -23.24 20.64 21.03
CA ALA A 297 -22.85 22.00 20.64
C ALA A 297 -24.03 22.98 20.72
N VAL A 298 -25.21 22.58 20.22
CA VAL A 298 -26.45 23.39 20.33
C VAL A 298 -26.82 23.59 21.79
N ALA A 299 -26.89 22.50 22.56
CA ALA A 299 -27.20 22.51 23.99
C ALA A 299 -26.26 23.41 24.82
N LEU A 300 -24.95 23.37 24.55
CA LEU A 300 -23.95 24.17 25.22
C LEU A 300 -24.01 25.65 24.83
N TYR A 301 -24.21 25.95 23.55
CA TYR A 301 -24.38 27.34 23.11
C TYR A 301 -25.54 27.99 23.82
N ASP A 302 -26.69 27.32 23.82
CA ASP A 302 -27.89 27.85 24.44
C ASP A 302 -27.72 28.02 25.95
N LEU A 303 -27.00 27.11 26.61
CA LEU A 303 -26.62 27.25 28.02
C LEU A 303 -25.70 28.45 28.27
N PHE A 304 -24.77 28.75 27.36
CA PHE A 304 -23.92 29.94 27.46
C PHE A 304 -24.69 31.23 27.22
N VAL A 305 -25.62 31.27 26.26
CA VAL A 305 -26.50 32.43 26.04
C VAL A 305 -27.37 32.67 27.28
N LEU A 306 -27.93 31.62 27.86
CA LEU A 306 -28.75 31.72 29.08
C LEU A 306 -27.94 32.18 30.30
N ALA A 307 -26.66 31.79 30.37
CA ALA A 307 -25.75 32.23 31.43
C ALA A 307 -25.36 33.71 31.30
N ASP A 308 -25.21 34.21 30.07
CA ASP A 308 -24.88 35.60 29.77
C ASP A 308 -26.06 36.54 30.07
N ASP A 309 -27.28 36.12 29.72
CA ASP A 309 -28.54 36.81 30.04
C ASP A 309 -28.74 36.96 31.56
N GLU A 310 -28.23 36.02 32.39
CA GLU A 310 -28.32 36.09 33.86
C GLU A 310 -27.31 37.09 34.49
N HIS A 311 -26.25 37.49 33.77
CA HIS A 311 -25.23 38.44 34.25
C HIS A 311 -25.42 39.87 33.74
N SER A 312 -26.16 40.05 32.64
CA SER A 312 -26.51 41.37 32.13
C SER A 312 -27.74 41.89 32.89
N ASP A 313 -27.54 42.83 33.82
CA ASP A 313 -28.62 43.56 34.52
C ASP A 313 -29.24 44.67 33.62
N GLN A 314 -29.36 44.40 32.30
CA GLN A 314 -30.00 45.27 31.33
C GLN A 314 -31.41 44.75 31.03
N GLY A 315 -32.37 45.22 31.82
CA GLY A 315 -33.78 44.87 31.71
C GLY A 315 -34.51 45.47 30.51
N ASP A 316 -34.28 44.95 29.30
CA ASP A 316 -35.12 45.33 28.14
C ASP A 316 -35.30 44.21 27.09
N HIS A 317 -35.43 42.96 27.52
CA HIS A 317 -35.95 41.88 26.68
C HIS A 317 -37.42 41.63 26.99
N GLU A 318 -38.30 41.94 26.02
CA GLU A 318 -39.74 41.61 26.06
C GLU A 318 -39.93 40.08 26.13
N TYR A 319 -40.04 39.54 27.35
CA TYR A 319 -40.44 38.15 27.54
C TYR A 319 -41.92 37.98 27.17
N VAL A 320 -42.20 37.07 26.24
CA VAL A 320 -43.57 36.74 25.87
C VAL A 320 -44.13 35.75 26.90
N LYS A 321 -45.20 36.13 27.61
CA LYS A 321 -45.87 35.21 28.55
C LYS A 321 -46.64 34.14 27.77
N ILE A 322 -46.39 32.87 28.10
CA ILE A 322 -47.12 31.73 27.54
C ILE A 322 -47.89 31.07 28.67
N GLY A 323 -49.21 31.28 28.73
CA GLY A 323 -50.06 30.74 29.78
C GLY A 323 -49.80 31.32 31.18
N ARG A 324 -50.24 30.60 32.23
CA ARG A 324 -50.28 31.13 33.62
C ARG A 324 -48.92 31.09 34.34
N ASN A 325 -48.02 30.16 33.97
CA ASN A 325 -46.79 29.86 34.73
C ASN A 325 -45.49 29.88 33.89
N LEU A 326 -45.52 30.16 32.58
CA LEU A 326 -44.35 30.09 31.70
C LEU A 326 -44.04 31.42 30.99
N ARG A 327 -42.75 31.69 30.75
CA ARG A 327 -42.24 32.81 29.94
C ARG A 327 -41.35 32.29 28.82
N PHE A 328 -41.44 32.91 27.65
CA PHE A 328 -40.64 32.63 26.47
C PHE A 328 -39.67 33.79 26.19
N ASN A 329 -38.41 33.46 25.94
CA ASN A 329 -37.39 34.44 25.54
C ASN A 329 -37.22 34.43 24.01
N PRO A 330 -37.76 35.42 23.26
CA PRO A 330 -37.70 35.43 21.80
C PRO A 330 -36.28 35.65 21.25
N ALA A 331 -35.39 36.29 22.00
CA ALA A 331 -33.99 36.49 21.60
C ALA A 331 -33.21 35.17 21.62
N VAL A 332 -33.39 34.37 22.68
CA VAL A 332 -32.81 33.03 22.80
C VAL A 332 -33.46 32.06 21.81
N GLY A 333 -34.79 32.08 21.70
CA GLY A 333 -35.54 31.20 20.80
C GLY A 333 -35.14 31.34 19.33
N ARG A 334 -34.92 32.56 18.82
CA ARG A 334 -34.52 32.77 17.42
C ARG A 334 -33.13 32.20 17.12
N ARG A 335 -32.17 32.35 18.04
CA ARG A 335 -30.79 31.86 17.89
C ARG A 335 -30.70 30.33 18.03
N ALA A 336 -31.40 29.77 19.03
CA ALA A 336 -31.49 28.33 19.24
C ALA A 336 -32.13 27.62 18.03
N THR A 337 -33.16 28.23 17.43
CA THR A 337 -33.80 27.69 16.21
C THR A 337 -32.83 27.69 15.02
N ALA A 338 -32.12 28.79 14.80
CA ALA A 338 -31.16 28.89 13.69
C ALA A 338 -30.02 27.85 13.80
N LEU A 339 -29.47 27.65 15.00
CA LEU A 339 -28.43 26.65 15.25
C LEU A 339 -28.95 25.21 15.16
N SER A 340 -30.17 24.95 15.63
CA SER A 340 -30.79 23.62 15.52
C SER A 340 -31.05 23.26 14.06
N VAL A 341 -31.51 24.21 13.23
CA VAL A 341 -31.68 24.01 11.78
C VAL A 341 -30.34 23.80 11.09
N ALA A 342 -29.33 24.62 11.38
CA ALA A 342 -27.99 24.44 10.83
C ALA A 342 -27.38 23.09 11.23
N GLY A 343 -27.57 22.67 12.49
CA GLY A 343 -27.16 21.37 13.01
C GLY A 343 -27.87 20.21 12.33
N LEU A 344 -29.17 20.32 12.07
CA LEU A 344 -29.95 19.33 11.32
C LEU A 344 -29.43 19.18 9.89
N VAL A 345 -29.19 20.29 9.19
CA VAL A 345 -28.66 20.29 7.82
C VAL A 345 -27.26 19.65 7.78
N LEU A 346 -26.40 20.00 8.74
CA LEU A 346 -25.07 19.39 8.86
C LEU A 346 -25.15 17.88 9.13
N LEU A 347 -26.05 17.46 10.02
CA LEU A 347 -26.24 16.04 10.32
C LEU A 347 -26.76 15.26 9.11
N LEU A 348 -27.71 15.82 8.37
CA LEU A 348 -28.22 15.23 7.12
C LEU A 348 -27.11 15.08 6.09
N ALA A 349 -26.27 16.11 5.92
CA ALA A 349 -25.14 16.07 5.00
C ALA A 349 -24.11 15.00 5.39
N VAL A 350 -23.72 14.93 6.67
CA VAL A 350 -22.79 13.91 7.19
C VAL A 350 -23.40 12.52 7.04
N THR A 351 -24.69 12.35 7.33
CA THR A 351 -25.37 11.06 7.24
C THR A 351 -25.43 10.58 5.78
N PHE A 352 -25.83 11.45 4.86
CA PHE A 352 -25.85 11.15 3.43
C PHE A 352 -24.46 10.78 2.93
N TYR A 353 -23.45 11.57 3.28
CA TYR A 353 -22.05 11.31 2.93
C TYR A 353 -21.57 9.95 3.43
N MET A 354 -21.79 9.64 4.71
CA MET A 354 -21.35 8.38 5.32
C MET A 354 -22.05 7.17 4.71
N GLN A 355 -23.33 7.29 4.36
CA GLN A 355 -24.06 6.21 3.68
C GLN A 355 -23.55 5.99 2.26
N THR A 356 -23.26 7.05 1.51
CA THR A 356 -22.67 6.94 0.17
C THR A 356 -21.27 6.32 0.23
N LEU A 357 -20.42 6.78 1.14
CA LEU A 357 -19.07 6.24 1.34
C LEU A 357 -19.12 4.73 1.63
N PHE A 358 -20.01 4.33 2.53
CA PHE A 358 -20.15 2.95 2.96
C PHE A 358 -20.63 2.06 1.81
N ALA A 359 -21.68 2.47 1.12
CA ALA A 359 -22.24 1.69 0.01
C ALA A 359 -21.23 1.55 -1.14
N LEU A 360 -20.51 2.62 -1.50
CA LEU A 360 -19.44 2.55 -2.51
C LEU A 360 -18.28 1.67 -2.06
N SER A 361 -17.79 1.83 -0.83
CA SER A 361 -16.66 1.04 -0.35
C SER A 361 -17.02 -0.44 -0.23
N SER A 362 -18.23 -0.75 0.25
CA SER A 362 -18.70 -2.13 0.35
C SER A 362 -18.76 -2.76 -1.03
N GLN A 363 -19.33 -2.05 -2.02
CA GLN A 363 -19.39 -2.53 -3.39
C GLN A 363 -17.99 -2.69 -4.01
N ALA A 364 -17.07 -1.75 -3.76
CA ALA A 364 -15.70 -1.82 -4.25
C ALA A 364 -14.94 -3.04 -3.70
N THR A 365 -15.06 -3.32 -2.41
CA THR A 365 -14.45 -4.49 -1.77
C THR A 365 -15.04 -5.79 -2.33
N VAL A 366 -16.37 -5.89 -2.44
CA VAL A 366 -17.05 -7.07 -3.00
C VAL A 366 -16.65 -7.29 -4.46
N ASN A 367 -16.66 -6.24 -5.29
CA ASN A 367 -16.24 -6.33 -6.68
C ASN A 367 -14.79 -6.80 -6.77
N ARG A 368 -13.88 -6.26 -5.94
CA ARG A 368 -12.46 -6.62 -5.98
C ARG A 368 -12.23 -8.09 -5.63
N GLU A 369 -12.86 -8.58 -4.55
CA GLU A 369 -12.79 -10.00 -4.18
C GLU A 369 -13.30 -10.90 -5.31
N ARG A 370 -14.37 -10.48 -6.00
CA ARG A 370 -14.92 -11.22 -7.14
C ARG A 370 -13.95 -11.24 -8.31
N VAL A 371 -13.31 -10.13 -8.66
CA VAL A 371 -12.36 -10.14 -9.77
C VAL A 371 -11.10 -10.95 -9.43
N GLU A 372 -10.61 -10.90 -8.19
CA GLU A 372 -9.51 -11.76 -7.73
C GLU A 372 -9.86 -13.26 -7.82
N GLN A 373 -11.10 -13.64 -7.45
CA GLN A 373 -11.60 -15.00 -7.65
C GLN A 373 -11.67 -15.39 -9.13
N ILE A 374 -12.11 -14.46 -10.00
CA ILE A 374 -12.15 -14.69 -11.45
C ILE A 374 -10.76 -14.99 -11.97
N ASP A 375 -9.78 -14.14 -11.66
CA ASP A 375 -8.40 -14.32 -12.11
C ASP A 375 -7.85 -15.68 -11.70
N GLN A 376 -8.11 -16.10 -10.46
CA GLN A 376 -7.69 -17.41 -9.99
C GLN A 376 -8.39 -18.55 -10.74
N THR A 377 -9.69 -18.43 -11.02
CA THR A 377 -10.44 -19.39 -11.85
C THR A 377 -9.93 -19.43 -13.29
N LEU A 378 -9.62 -18.29 -13.90
CA LEU A 378 -9.08 -18.22 -15.26
C LEU A 378 -7.70 -18.87 -15.34
N LYS A 379 -6.82 -18.64 -14.36
CA LYS A 379 -5.52 -19.32 -14.26
C LYS A 379 -5.67 -20.83 -14.14
N ASN A 380 -6.60 -21.29 -13.31
CA ASN A 380 -6.89 -22.71 -13.16
C ASN A 380 -7.46 -23.33 -14.45
N ASN A 381 -8.35 -22.61 -15.13
CA ASN A 381 -8.94 -23.05 -16.40
C ASN A 381 -7.90 -23.10 -17.53
N ALA A 382 -6.96 -22.16 -17.59
CA ALA A 382 -5.87 -22.17 -18.57
C ALA A 382 -4.97 -23.39 -18.40
N MET A 383 -4.58 -23.72 -17.15
CA MET A 383 -3.83 -24.95 -16.87
C MET A 383 -4.63 -26.21 -17.24
N ARG A 384 -5.94 -26.19 -17.01
CA ARG A 384 -6.84 -27.30 -17.33
C ARG A 384 -7.02 -27.48 -18.84
N GLU A 385 -7.09 -26.40 -19.60
CA GLU A 385 -7.21 -26.43 -21.06
C GLU A 385 -5.98 -27.07 -21.71
N ASP A 386 -4.78 -26.73 -21.24
CA ASP A 386 -3.53 -27.36 -21.71
C ASP A 386 -3.51 -28.86 -21.40
N GLU A 387 -3.86 -29.24 -20.16
CA GLU A 387 -3.93 -30.63 -19.73
C GLU A 387 -4.98 -31.44 -20.51
N LEU A 388 -6.19 -30.92 -20.69
CA LEU A 388 -7.25 -31.58 -21.47
C LEU A 388 -6.85 -31.75 -22.94
N THR A 389 -6.24 -30.72 -23.53
CA THR A 389 -5.75 -30.78 -24.92
C THR A 389 -4.66 -31.84 -25.07
N ARG A 390 -3.75 -31.93 -24.11
CA ARG A 390 -2.70 -32.95 -24.06
C ARG A 390 -3.28 -34.35 -23.92
N GLN A 391 -4.16 -34.58 -22.94
CA GLN A 391 -4.81 -35.88 -22.72
C GLN A 391 -5.58 -36.35 -23.96
N TYR A 392 -6.31 -35.44 -24.61
CA TYR A 392 -7.02 -35.74 -25.86
C TYR A 392 -6.04 -36.12 -26.97
N SER A 393 -4.95 -35.37 -27.12
CA SER A 393 -3.91 -35.65 -28.11
C SER A 393 -3.24 -37.02 -27.87
N ASP A 394 -2.89 -37.33 -26.62
CA ASP A 394 -2.28 -38.60 -26.23
C ASP A 394 -3.22 -39.80 -26.45
N HIS A 395 -4.53 -39.59 -26.25
CA HIS A 395 -5.54 -40.60 -26.54
C HIS A 395 -5.55 -40.96 -28.04
N TYR A 396 -5.64 -39.97 -28.93
CA TYR A 396 -5.66 -40.26 -30.37
C TYR A 396 -4.31 -40.72 -30.89
N ALA A 397 -3.19 -40.31 -30.29
CA ALA A 397 -1.89 -40.91 -30.55
C ALA A 397 -1.89 -42.41 -30.24
N THR A 398 -2.43 -42.81 -29.09
CA THR A 398 -2.61 -44.24 -28.74
C THR A 398 -3.49 -44.96 -29.77
N THR A 399 -4.55 -44.30 -30.26
CA THR A 399 -5.41 -44.85 -31.34
C THR A 399 -4.64 -45.03 -32.66
N CYS A 400 -3.75 -44.10 -32.99
CA CYS A 400 -2.88 -44.20 -34.16
C CYS A 400 -1.86 -45.34 -34.02
N HIS A 401 -1.32 -45.57 -32.82
CA HIS A 401 -0.46 -46.73 -32.52
C HIS A 401 -1.21 -48.06 -32.68
N ILE A 402 -2.47 -48.13 -32.26
CA ILE A 402 -3.32 -49.31 -32.48
C ILE A 402 -3.50 -49.59 -33.98
N ILE A 403 -3.71 -48.55 -34.79
CA ILE A 403 -3.84 -48.67 -36.25
C ILE A 403 -2.53 -49.15 -36.86
N ALA A 404 -1.40 -48.54 -36.47
CA ALA A 404 -0.08 -48.95 -36.93
C ALA A 404 0.17 -50.43 -36.63
N TYR A 405 -0.09 -50.84 -35.39
CA TYR A 405 0.05 -52.23 -34.95
C TYR A 405 -0.80 -53.21 -35.77
N ILE A 406 -2.08 -52.87 -36.03
CA ILE A 406 -2.98 -53.71 -36.84
C ILE A 406 -2.46 -53.86 -38.27
N VAL A 407 -1.99 -52.78 -38.88
CA VAL A 407 -1.50 -52.76 -40.26
C VAL A 407 -0.17 -53.48 -40.39
N GLU A 408 0.74 -53.36 -39.42
CA GLU A 408 2.03 -54.06 -39.38
C GLU A 408 1.84 -55.58 -39.28
N HIS A 409 0.88 -56.03 -38.46
CA HIS A 409 0.63 -57.45 -38.25
C HIS A 409 -0.24 -58.07 -39.35
N ASN A 410 -1.08 -57.28 -40.02
CA ASN A 410 -1.80 -57.72 -41.22
C ASN A 410 -1.84 -56.63 -42.31
N PRO A 411 -0.81 -56.59 -43.18
CA PRO A 411 -0.72 -55.61 -44.28
C PRO A 411 -1.83 -55.72 -45.32
N GLU A 412 -2.56 -56.84 -45.39
CA GLU A 412 -3.68 -57.01 -46.33
C GLU A 412 -4.84 -56.06 -45.99
N LEU A 413 -4.92 -55.59 -44.74
CA LEU A 413 -5.92 -54.61 -44.29
C LEU A 413 -5.67 -53.19 -44.78
N ALA A 414 -4.59 -52.94 -45.52
CA ALA A 414 -4.28 -51.65 -46.14
C ALA A 414 -5.20 -51.32 -47.35
N THR A 415 -6.43 -51.85 -47.39
CA THR A 415 -7.43 -51.51 -48.41
C THR A 415 -8.35 -50.39 -47.95
N ARG A 416 -8.98 -49.68 -48.89
CA ARG A 416 -9.93 -48.62 -48.56
C ARG A 416 -11.11 -49.11 -47.72
N ALA A 417 -11.64 -50.30 -48.00
CA ALA A 417 -12.81 -50.83 -47.30
C ALA A 417 -12.46 -51.18 -45.84
N ASP A 418 -11.32 -51.83 -45.64
CA ASP A 418 -10.87 -52.27 -44.32
C ASP A 418 -10.41 -51.09 -43.47
N LEU A 419 -9.67 -50.13 -44.06
CA LEU A 419 -9.30 -48.89 -43.38
C LEU A 419 -10.52 -48.04 -43.02
N HIS A 420 -11.58 -48.06 -43.83
CA HIS A 420 -12.84 -47.39 -43.49
C HIS A 420 -13.54 -48.10 -42.32
N SER A 421 -13.62 -49.43 -42.35
CA SER A 421 -14.17 -50.21 -41.23
C SER A 421 -13.36 -50.03 -39.94
N LEU A 422 -12.04 -49.95 -40.04
CA LEU A 422 -11.14 -49.68 -38.92
C LEU A 422 -11.33 -48.26 -38.38
N ALA A 423 -11.46 -47.27 -39.27
CA ALA A 423 -11.75 -45.89 -38.88
C ALA A 423 -13.07 -45.76 -38.13
N GLU A 424 -14.14 -46.42 -38.62
CA GLU A 424 -15.44 -46.46 -37.93
C GLU A 424 -15.35 -47.16 -36.56
N THR A 425 -14.60 -48.27 -36.47
CA THR A 425 -14.43 -49.01 -35.22
C THR A 425 -13.66 -48.20 -34.18
N LEU A 426 -12.64 -47.46 -34.61
CA LEU A 426 -11.79 -46.66 -33.75
C LEU A 426 -12.28 -45.22 -33.52
N GLY A 427 -13.39 -44.83 -34.16
CA GLY A 427 -13.97 -43.49 -33.99
C GLY A 427 -13.07 -42.37 -34.50
N VAL A 428 -12.31 -42.60 -35.57
CA VAL A 428 -11.46 -41.59 -36.24
C VAL A 428 -12.07 -41.19 -37.58
N GLU A 429 -11.87 -39.94 -38.00
CA GLU A 429 -12.49 -39.43 -39.24
C GLU A 429 -11.90 -40.12 -40.47
N SER A 430 -10.57 -40.24 -40.50
CA SER A 430 -9.86 -40.79 -41.65
C SER A 430 -8.50 -41.34 -41.25
N ILE A 431 -8.14 -42.46 -41.85
CA ILE A 431 -6.82 -43.09 -41.82
C ILE A 431 -6.15 -42.91 -43.20
N TYR A 432 -4.86 -42.59 -43.19
CA TYR A 432 -3.97 -42.47 -44.34
C TYR A 432 -2.70 -43.26 -44.08
N LEU A 433 -2.27 -44.07 -45.05
CA LEU A 433 -1.01 -44.81 -44.99
C LEU A 433 -0.04 -44.25 -46.03
N TYR A 434 1.23 -44.09 -45.65
CA TYR A 434 2.31 -43.62 -46.52
C TYR A 434 3.45 -44.64 -46.57
N ASP A 435 4.13 -44.70 -47.71
CA ASP A 435 5.37 -45.46 -47.89
C ASP A 435 6.60 -44.72 -47.33
N GLY A 436 7.76 -45.40 -47.37
CA GLY A 436 9.05 -44.87 -46.93
C GLY A 436 9.57 -43.64 -47.69
N ASP A 437 8.98 -43.33 -48.86
CA ASP A 437 9.26 -42.11 -49.61
C ASP A 437 8.31 -40.95 -49.22
N GLY A 438 7.24 -41.25 -48.47
CA GLY A 438 6.21 -40.33 -48.03
C GLY A 438 5.08 -40.15 -49.05
N ASN A 439 4.86 -41.10 -49.95
CA ASN A 439 3.71 -41.13 -50.86
C ASN A 439 2.56 -41.91 -50.25
N MET A 440 1.33 -41.41 -50.38
CA MET A 440 0.16 -42.09 -49.84
C MET A 440 -0.14 -43.38 -50.62
N THR A 441 -0.08 -44.52 -49.93
CA THR A 441 -0.33 -45.87 -50.47
C THR A 441 -1.82 -46.21 -50.44
N SER A 442 -2.49 -45.92 -49.32
CA SER A 442 -3.91 -46.18 -49.15
C SER A 442 -4.56 -45.21 -48.15
N SER A 443 -5.89 -45.10 -48.22
CA SER A 443 -6.69 -44.26 -47.34
C SER A 443 -8.08 -44.83 -47.17
N SER A 444 -8.67 -44.58 -46.01
CA SER A 444 -10.10 -44.79 -45.71
C SER A 444 -11.05 -43.91 -46.55
N THR A 445 -10.56 -42.81 -47.14
CA THR A 445 -11.40 -41.85 -47.88
C THR A 445 -11.26 -41.98 -49.39
N SER A 446 -12.11 -41.29 -50.15
CA SER A 446 -11.99 -41.17 -51.62
C SER A 446 -11.04 -40.05 -52.08
N GLN A 447 -10.22 -39.47 -51.20
CA GLN A 447 -9.34 -38.37 -51.56
C GLN A 447 -8.29 -38.78 -52.61
N ARG A 448 -7.83 -37.81 -53.41
CA ARG A 448 -6.73 -38.04 -54.35
C ARG A 448 -5.45 -38.34 -53.58
N SER A 449 -4.71 -39.34 -54.06
CA SER A 449 -3.35 -39.63 -53.57
C SER A 449 -2.49 -38.35 -53.57
N TYR A 450 -1.83 -38.07 -52.45
CA TYR A 450 -0.91 -36.95 -52.28
C TYR A 450 0.32 -37.40 -51.47
N SER A 451 1.46 -36.75 -51.69
CA SER A 451 2.71 -37.02 -50.98
C SER A 451 2.98 -35.97 -49.92
N LEU A 452 3.65 -36.35 -48.83
CA LEU A 452 4.09 -35.45 -47.78
C LEU A 452 5.09 -34.42 -48.35
N SER A 453 4.94 -33.14 -47.97
CA SER A 453 5.77 -32.07 -48.51
C SER A 453 7.24 -32.23 -48.09
N THR A 454 8.16 -31.95 -49.01
CA THR A 454 9.61 -31.90 -48.75
C THR A 454 10.09 -30.49 -48.40
N LYS A 455 9.20 -29.50 -48.39
CA LYS A 455 9.53 -28.10 -48.15
C LYS A 455 9.29 -27.73 -46.68
N TYR A 456 10.34 -27.25 -46.02
CA TYR A 456 10.25 -26.72 -44.66
C TYR A 456 9.21 -25.61 -44.55
N GLY A 457 8.34 -25.71 -43.53
CA GLY A 457 7.25 -24.77 -43.27
C GLY A 457 5.89 -25.16 -43.88
N ASP A 458 5.83 -26.19 -44.73
CA ASP A 458 4.54 -26.75 -45.17
C ASP A 458 3.95 -27.66 -44.07
N SER A 459 2.61 -27.70 -43.98
CA SER A 459 1.91 -28.39 -42.88
C SER A 459 2.15 -29.90 -42.79
N SER A 460 2.49 -30.56 -43.91
CA SER A 460 2.79 -32.00 -43.94
C SER A 460 4.29 -32.34 -43.84
N TYR A 461 5.17 -31.32 -43.79
CA TYR A 461 6.62 -31.52 -43.79
C TYR A 461 7.12 -32.29 -42.55
N GLU A 462 6.65 -31.89 -41.36
CA GLU A 462 7.11 -32.46 -40.09
C GLU A 462 6.76 -33.95 -39.92
N PHE A 463 5.74 -34.46 -40.62
CA PHE A 463 5.43 -35.90 -40.62
C PHE A 463 6.55 -36.74 -41.24
N ARG A 464 7.41 -36.17 -42.09
CA ARG A 464 8.58 -36.88 -42.64
C ARG A 464 9.63 -37.19 -41.57
N SER A 465 9.59 -36.53 -40.41
CA SER A 465 10.46 -36.88 -39.27
C SER A 465 10.23 -38.32 -38.78
N LEU A 466 9.04 -38.88 -39.02
CA LEU A 466 8.70 -40.27 -38.68
C LEU A 466 9.53 -41.28 -39.50
N LEU A 467 9.72 -41.01 -40.79
CA LEU A 467 10.60 -41.78 -41.68
C LEU A 467 12.09 -41.68 -41.28
N GLY A 468 12.43 -40.70 -40.44
CA GLY A 468 13.76 -40.52 -39.87
C GLY A 468 14.00 -41.26 -38.55
N GLY A 469 13.05 -42.11 -38.11
CA GLY A 469 13.14 -42.87 -36.86
C GLY A 469 12.52 -42.18 -35.64
N LYS A 470 11.57 -41.26 -35.85
CA LYS A 470 10.75 -40.71 -34.77
C LYS A 470 9.46 -41.53 -34.66
N ASP A 471 9.12 -42.00 -33.46
CA ASP A 471 8.00 -42.94 -33.28
C ASP A 471 6.62 -42.30 -33.56
N GLU A 472 6.40 -41.06 -33.10
CA GLU A 472 5.14 -40.34 -33.29
C GLU A 472 5.30 -38.83 -33.50
N TYR A 473 4.31 -38.23 -34.15
CA TYR A 473 4.20 -36.80 -34.34
C TYR A 473 2.75 -36.37 -34.26
N ILE A 474 2.45 -35.53 -33.27
CA ILE A 474 1.16 -34.91 -33.07
C ILE A 474 1.25 -33.48 -33.62
N GLN A 475 0.47 -33.19 -34.66
CA GLN A 475 0.37 -31.81 -35.16
C GLN A 475 -0.46 -30.97 -34.17
N PRO A 476 -0.10 -29.70 -33.94
CA PRO A 476 -0.98 -28.76 -33.25
C PRO A 476 -2.34 -28.64 -33.95
N LEU A 477 -3.39 -28.39 -33.18
CA LEU A 477 -4.74 -28.12 -33.69
C LEU A 477 -4.69 -27.02 -34.75
N SER A 478 -5.26 -27.28 -35.93
CA SER A 478 -5.25 -26.33 -37.04
C SER A 478 -6.59 -26.28 -37.76
N ILE A 479 -6.97 -25.10 -38.21
CA ILE A 479 -8.19 -24.92 -39.02
C ILE A 479 -7.87 -25.35 -40.45
N ASN A 480 -8.60 -26.34 -40.94
CA ASN A 480 -8.53 -26.72 -42.33
C ASN A 480 -9.08 -25.57 -43.18
N ARG A 481 -8.21 -24.91 -43.96
CA ARG A 481 -8.58 -23.73 -44.77
C ARG A 481 -9.65 -24.00 -45.82
N THR A 482 -9.87 -25.27 -46.17
CA THR A 482 -10.85 -25.67 -47.20
C THR A 482 -12.23 -25.88 -46.59
N THR A 483 -12.30 -26.54 -45.42
CA THR A 483 -13.59 -26.84 -44.76
C THR A 483 -13.98 -25.81 -43.70
N GLY A 484 -13.02 -25.02 -43.21
CA GLY A 484 -13.20 -24.10 -42.08
C GLY A 484 -13.26 -24.79 -40.72
N GLU A 485 -13.10 -26.12 -40.68
CA GLU A 485 -13.23 -26.94 -39.48
C GLU A 485 -11.86 -27.21 -38.86
N THR A 486 -11.82 -27.34 -37.53
CA THR A 486 -10.60 -27.69 -36.80
C THR A 486 -10.28 -29.17 -36.97
N TYR A 487 -9.05 -29.48 -37.33
CA TYR A 487 -8.53 -30.84 -37.40
C TYR A 487 -7.21 -30.94 -36.65
N GLN A 488 -6.98 -32.12 -36.08
CA GLN A 488 -5.68 -32.54 -35.60
C GLN A 488 -5.23 -33.75 -36.40
N TYR A 489 -4.01 -33.69 -36.94
CA TYR A 489 -3.40 -34.81 -37.63
C TYR A 489 -2.34 -35.43 -36.73
N ILE A 490 -2.40 -36.75 -36.57
CA ILE A 490 -1.46 -37.50 -35.75
C ILE A 490 -0.86 -38.60 -36.61
N GLY A 491 0.45 -38.76 -36.55
CA GLY A 491 1.18 -39.75 -37.33
C GLY A 491 2.07 -40.61 -36.45
N VAL A 492 2.14 -41.89 -36.78
CA VAL A 492 2.99 -42.90 -36.14
C VAL A 492 3.81 -43.58 -37.25
N ALA A 493 5.08 -43.85 -36.98
CA ALA A 493 5.94 -44.60 -37.90
C ALA A 493 5.46 -46.06 -38.00
N LEU A 494 5.45 -46.59 -39.22
CA LEU A 494 5.28 -48.04 -39.45
C LEU A 494 6.67 -48.67 -39.54
N TYR A 495 6.81 -49.85 -38.95
CA TYR A 495 8.06 -50.60 -38.95
C TYR A 495 7.92 -51.91 -39.72
N ASP A 496 8.97 -52.24 -40.47
CA ASP A 496 9.10 -53.55 -41.10
C ASP A 496 9.52 -54.63 -40.09
N GLN A 497 9.65 -55.87 -40.58
CA GLN A 497 10.05 -57.02 -39.75
C GLN A 497 11.47 -56.91 -39.17
N ASP A 498 12.30 -56.04 -39.72
CA ASP A 498 13.67 -55.76 -39.26
C ASP A 498 13.72 -54.57 -38.28
N GLY A 499 12.56 -53.96 -37.97
CA GLY A 499 12.43 -52.82 -37.06
C GLY A 499 12.88 -51.48 -37.68
N ILE A 500 12.91 -51.40 -39.01
CA ILE A 500 13.25 -50.17 -39.74
C ILE A 500 11.95 -49.46 -40.11
N ALA A 501 11.90 -48.13 -39.89
CA ALA A 501 10.75 -47.33 -40.27
C ALA A 501 10.60 -47.32 -41.81
N ASP A 502 9.52 -47.91 -42.32
CA ASP A 502 9.28 -48.12 -43.76
C ASP A 502 7.97 -47.47 -44.25
N GLY A 503 7.24 -46.80 -43.36
CA GLY A 503 6.01 -46.09 -43.69
C GLY A 503 5.49 -45.21 -42.55
N ILE A 504 4.31 -44.63 -42.76
CA ILE A 504 3.60 -43.83 -41.76
C ILE A 504 2.12 -44.20 -41.76
N ALA A 505 1.56 -44.44 -40.57
CA ALA A 505 0.13 -44.38 -40.35
C ALA A 505 -0.24 -42.99 -39.83
N GLN A 506 -1.14 -42.30 -40.51
CA GLN A 506 -1.65 -40.99 -40.12
C GLN A 506 -3.17 -41.03 -39.95
N ILE A 507 -3.65 -40.42 -38.87
CA ILE A 507 -5.07 -40.19 -38.65
C ILE A 507 -5.42 -38.70 -38.72
N ALA A 508 -6.61 -38.41 -39.25
CA ALA A 508 -7.28 -37.14 -39.06
C ALA A 508 -8.35 -37.29 -37.98
N VAL A 509 -8.34 -36.37 -37.02
CA VAL A 509 -9.30 -36.34 -35.93
C VAL A 509 -9.98 -35.00 -35.92
N ARG A 510 -11.32 -35.02 -35.82
CA ARG A 510 -12.11 -33.83 -35.55
C ARG A 510 -12.32 -33.73 -34.03
N PRO A 511 -11.77 -32.72 -33.36
CA PRO A 511 -11.79 -32.60 -31.91
C PRO A 511 -13.12 -32.03 -31.38
N MET A 512 -14.29 -32.41 -31.96
CA MET A 512 -15.58 -31.81 -31.56
C MET A 512 -15.86 -31.94 -30.06
N ARG A 513 -15.45 -33.06 -29.47
CA ARG A 513 -15.61 -33.32 -28.04
C ARG A 513 -14.66 -32.48 -27.20
N LEU A 514 -13.40 -32.33 -27.62
CA LEU A 514 -12.47 -31.42 -26.94
C LEU A 514 -12.97 -29.98 -27.03
N GLU A 515 -13.45 -29.54 -28.19
CA GLU A 515 -14.05 -28.20 -28.35
C GLU A 515 -15.23 -27.99 -27.40
N GLU A 516 -16.05 -29.03 -27.17
CA GLU A 516 -17.15 -29.03 -26.21
C GLU A 516 -16.68 -28.99 -24.75
N MET A 517 -15.71 -29.81 -24.37
CA MET A 517 -15.12 -29.81 -23.03
C MET A 517 -14.46 -28.46 -22.69
N LEU A 518 -13.78 -27.86 -23.68
CA LEU A 518 -13.16 -26.54 -23.58
C LEU A 518 -14.18 -25.40 -23.60
N LYS A 519 -15.47 -25.60 -23.97
CA LYS A 519 -16.47 -24.52 -23.83
C LYS A 519 -16.53 -24.01 -22.39
N SER A 520 -16.42 -24.91 -21.42
CA SER A 520 -16.47 -24.58 -19.99
C SER A 520 -15.26 -23.79 -19.48
N THR A 521 -14.10 -23.86 -20.16
CA THR A 521 -12.90 -23.09 -19.80
C THR A 521 -12.92 -21.68 -20.36
N LYS A 522 -13.75 -21.41 -21.39
CA LYS A 522 -13.82 -20.10 -22.04
C LYS A 522 -14.28 -19.01 -21.08
N ILE A 523 -13.64 -17.85 -21.21
CA ILE A 523 -13.92 -16.61 -20.47
C ILE A 523 -15.43 -16.33 -20.38
N GLY A 524 -16.19 -16.56 -21.45
CA GLY A 524 -17.63 -16.29 -21.47
C GLY A 524 -18.45 -17.15 -20.50
N VAL A 525 -18.13 -18.44 -20.36
CA VAL A 525 -18.83 -19.33 -19.43
C VAL A 525 -18.43 -19.00 -17.98
N VAL A 526 -17.16 -18.69 -17.75
CA VAL A 526 -16.66 -18.28 -16.43
C VAL A 526 -17.34 -17.01 -15.95
N LEU A 527 -17.47 -16.00 -16.82
CA LEU A 527 -18.03 -14.71 -16.46
C LEU A 527 -19.57 -14.72 -16.40
N ASP A 528 -20.26 -15.55 -17.21
CA ASP A 528 -21.72 -15.66 -17.17
C ASP A 528 -22.24 -16.18 -15.82
N GLY A 529 -21.47 -17.08 -15.21
CA GLY A 529 -21.73 -17.62 -13.88
C GLY A 529 -21.60 -16.59 -12.74
N ILE A 530 -21.06 -15.41 -13.00
CA ILE A 530 -20.74 -14.44 -11.95
C ILE A 530 -21.81 -13.37 -11.85
N LYS A 531 -22.61 -13.47 -10.79
CA LYS A 531 -23.65 -12.50 -10.45
C LYS A 531 -23.19 -11.63 -9.29
N ALA A 532 -22.90 -10.37 -9.55
CA ALA A 532 -22.38 -9.42 -8.56
C ALA A 532 -23.50 -8.65 -7.84
N GLY A 533 -24.14 -9.30 -6.88
CA GLY A 533 -25.28 -8.73 -6.15
C GLY A 533 -26.51 -8.51 -7.05
N ALA A 534 -27.43 -7.66 -6.61
CA ALA A 534 -28.68 -7.42 -7.33
C ALA A 534 -28.46 -6.71 -8.68
N GLY A 535 -28.36 -7.49 -9.77
CA GLY A 535 -28.25 -6.95 -11.13
C GLY A 535 -26.84 -6.58 -11.57
N GLY A 536 -25.82 -6.88 -10.76
CA GLY A 536 -24.44 -6.80 -11.22
C GLY A 536 -24.02 -8.03 -12.02
N PHE A 537 -23.03 -7.82 -12.86
CA PHE A 537 -22.55 -8.79 -13.84
C PHE A 537 -21.04 -8.60 -14.07
N ALA A 538 -20.40 -9.62 -14.64
CA ALA A 538 -19.02 -9.52 -15.08
C ALA A 538 -18.93 -9.40 -16.61
N PHE A 539 -17.89 -8.72 -17.09
CA PHE A 539 -17.58 -8.59 -18.52
C PHE A 539 -16.06 -8.48 -18.72
N ALA A 540 -15.58 -8.73 -19.93
CA ALA A 540 -14.15 -8.69 -20.23
C ALA A 540 -13.86 -7.96 -21.54
N ILE A 541 -12.74 -7.23 -21.54
CA ILE A 541 -12.17 -6.54 -22.71
C ILE A 541 -10.85 -7.22 -23.06
N GLU A 542 -10.64 -7.58 -24.32
CA GLU A 542 -9.41 -8.20 -24.80
C GLU A 542 -8.29 -7.15 -24.93
N LYS A 543 -7.10 -7.46 -24.42
CA LYS A 543 -5.95 -6.53 -24.48
C LYS A 543 -5.42 -6.32 -25.90
N LYS A 544 -5.52 -7.35 -26.73
CA LYS A 544 -4.89 -7.38 -28.06
C LYS A 544 -5.47 -6.33 -29.00
N ASP A 545 -6.78 -6.13 -28.99
CA ASP A 545 -7.50 -5.23 -29.90
C ASP A 545 -8.45 -4.25 -29.20
N GLY A 546 -8.60 -4.35 -27.87
CA GLY A 546 -9.45 -3.49 -27.07
C GLY A 546 -10.95 -3.72 -27.29
N THR A 547 -11.33 -4.91 -27.78
CA THR A 547 -12.73 -5.27 -28.03
C THR A 547 -13.36 -6.02 -26.87
N VAL A 548 -14.69 -6.00 -26.81
CA VAL A 548 -15.46 -6.72 -25.79
C VAL A 548 -15.41 -8.21 -26.08
N ALA A 549 -14.63 -8.93 -25.28
CA ALA A 549 -14.47 -10.39 -25.37
C ALA A 549 -15.68 -11.14 -24.80
N TYR A 550 -16.30 -10.61 -23.73
CA TYR A 550 -17.53 -11.13 -23.16
C TYR A 550 -18.34 -10.03 -22.50
N HIS A 551 -19.67 -10.05 -22.68
CA HIS A 551 -20.64 -9.21 -21.98
C HIS A 551 -22.01 -9.91 -21.98
N PRO A 552 -22.81 -9.84 -20.89
CA PRO A 552 -24.12 -10.50 -20.81
C PRO A 552 -25.11 -10.06 -21.89
N ASN A 553 -25.00 -8.80 -22.33
CA ASN A 553 -25.68 -8.30 -23.52
C ASN A 553 -24.88 -8.64 -24.78
N ASN A 554 -25.34 -9.66 -25.52
CA ASN A 554 -24.72 -10.12 -26.77
C ASN A 554 -24.56 -9.02 -27.84
N LEU A 555 -25.32 -7.92 -27.77
CA LEU A 555 -25.22 -6.80 -28.71
C LEU A 555 -23.94 -5.96 -28.54
N LEU A 556 -23.23 -6.13 -27.43
CA LEU A 556 -22.00 -5.38 -27.11
C LEU A 556 -20.73 -6.16 -27.44
N MET A 557 -20.86 -7.47 -27.69
CA MET A 557 -19.75 -8.36 -28.05
C MET A 557 -19.03 -7.89 -29.32
N GLY A 558 -17.70 -7.88 -29.29
CA GLY A 558 -16.85 -7.50 -30.43
C GLY A 558 -16.80 -6.00 -30.76
N LYS A 559 -17.55 -5.15 -30.05
CA LYS A 559 -17.39 -3.69 -30.14
C LYS A 559 -16.11 -3.25 -29.43
N LYS A 560 -15.57 -2.09 -29.81
CA LYS A 560 -14.44 -1.49 -29.08
C LYS A 560 -14.88 -0.95 -27.73
N ALA A 561 -13.97 -0.99 -26.74
CA ALA A 561 -14.20 -0.43 -25.40
C ALA A 561 -14.72 1.03 -25.44
N SER A 562 -14.18 1.86 -26.33
CA SER A 562 -14.62 3.25 -26.52
C SER A 562 -16.03 3.41 -27.06
N GLU A 563 -16.54 2.44 -27.84
CA GLU A 563 -17.91 2.46 -28.38
C GLU A 563 -18.95 2.13 -27.32
N ILE A 564 -18.57 1.39 -26.27
CA ILE A 564 -19.44 1.04 -25.15
C ILE A 564 -19.33 2.03 -23.98
N GLY A 565 -18.54 3.10 -24.13
CA GLY A 565 -18.40 4.17 -23.12
C GLY A 565 -17.22 4.01 -22.16
N LEU A 566 -16.26 3.12 -22.45
CA LEU A 566 -15.02 2.99 -21.68
C LEU A 566 -13.91 3.85 -22.28
N ALA A 567 -13.32 4.73 -21.47
CA ALA A 567 -12.11 5.46 -21.84
C ALA A 567 -10.85 4.62 -21.55
N ASP A 568 -9.71 5.00 -22.13
CA ASP A 568 -8.42 4.33 -21.88
C ASP A 568 -8.04 4.37 -20.38
N GLU A 569 -8.48 5.41 -19.66
CA GLU A 569 -8.32 5.56 -18.21
C GLU A 569 -8.98 4.45 -17.39
N HIS A 570 -10.02 3.82 -17.94
CA HIS A 570 -10.74 2.73 -17.29
C HIS A 570 -10.03 1.39 -17.48
N LEU A 571 -9.20 1.25 -18.52
CA LEU A 571 -8.45 0.04 -18.86
C LEU A 571 -7.14 -0.05 -18.03
N ALA A 572 -7.28 -0.07 -16.71
CA ALA A 572 -6.15 -0.12 -15.79
C ALA A 572 -6.37 -1.14 -14.68
N ASP A 573 -5.29 -1.80 -14.26
CA ASP A 573 -5.33 -2.69 -13.10
C ASP A 573 -5.79 -1.96 -11.84
N GLY A 574 -6.69 -2.57 -11.09
CA GLY A 574 -7.26 -2.01 -9.86
C GLY A 574 -8.19 -0.81 -10.07
N PHE A 575 -8.62 -0.50 -11.31
CA PHE A 575 -9.64 0.53 -11.56
C PHE A 575 -10.90 0.22 -10.75
N SER A 576 -11.47 1.24 -10.08
CA SER A 576 -12.73 1.11 -9.34
C SER A 576 -13.45 2.44 -9.27
N ASP A 577 -14.41 2.65 -10.16
CA ASP A 577 -15.23 3.86 -10.20
C ASP A 577 -16.51 3.62 -11.04
N PHE A 578 -17.30 4.67 -11.20
CA PHE A 578 -18.46 4.68 -12.07
C PHE A 578 -18.07 4.71 -13.55
N ILE A 579 -18.62 3.78 -14.30
CA ILE A 579 -18.60 3.74 -15.76
C ILE A 579 -20.02 3.90 -16.32
N TYR A 580 -20.12 4.34 -17.56
CA TYR A 580 -21.39 4.45 -18.28
C TYR A 580 -21.37 3.48 -19.46
N ILE A 581 -22.18 2.44 -19.39
CA ILE A 581 -22.40 1.50 -20.50
C ILE A 581 -23.87 1.61 -20.90
N ASP A 582 -24.16 1.81 -22.19
CA ASP A 582 -25.54 1.97 -22.73
C ASP A 582 -26.39 2.99 -21.95
N ASN A 583 -25.80 4.11 -21.53
CA ASN A 583 -26.46 5.18 -20.77
C ASN A 583 -26.95 4.75 -19.36
N GLN A 584 -26.51 3.58 -18.88
CA GLN A 584 -26.68 3.11 -17.51
C GLN A 584 -25.41 3.36 -16.71
N LYS A 585 -25.57 3.92 -15.50
CA LYS A 585 -24.47 4.19 -14.59
C LYS A 585 -24.18 2.94 -13.74
N LEU A 586 -22.98 2.40 -13.90
CA LEU A 586 -22.53 1.18 -13.24
C LEU A 586 -21.30 1.49 -12.40
N TYR A 587 -21.21 0.93 -11.19
CA TYR A 587 -19.99 0.96 -10.41
C TYR A 587 -19.18 -0.31 -10.70
N ALA A 588 -18.03 -0.16 -11.33
CA ALA A 588 -17.24 -1.27 -11.84
C ALA A 588 -15.86 -1.29 -11.20
N SER A 589 -15.37 -2.49 -10.91
CA SER A 589 -13.96 -2.71 -10.58
C SER A 589 -13.30 -3.59 -11.64
N CYS A 590 -12.08 -3.25 -12.01
CA CYS A 590 -11.25 -3.97 -12.98
C CYS A 590 -10.07 -4.65 -12.30
N LEU A 591 -9.68 -5.79 -12.85
CA LEU A 591 -8.37 -6.39 -12.63
C LEU A 591 -7.77 -6.71 -14.00
N GLU A 592 -6.48 -6.50 -14.11
CA GLU A 592 -5.73 -6.87 -15.29
C GLU A 592 -5.26 -8.34 -15.19
N THR A 593 -5.69 -9.18 -16.12
CA THR A 593 -5.18 -10.55 -16.30
C THR A 593 -4.18 -10.60 -17.44
N ASP A 594 -3.63 -11.75 -17.82
CA ASP A 594 -2.64 -11.83 -18.91
C ASP A 594 -3.23 -11.34 -20.25
N ASP A 595 -4.43 -11.80 -20.61
CA ASP A 595 -5.06 -11.55 -21.92
C ASP A 595 -6.23 -10.53 -21.87
N TYR A 596 -6.81 -10.27 -20.70
CA TYR A 596 -8.05 -9.50 -20.56
C TYR A 596 -7.98 -8.43 -19.47
N TYR A 597 -8.78 -7.37 -19.64
CA TYR A 597 -9.26 -6.53 -18.55
C TYR A 597 -10.62 -7.05 -18.10
N VAL A 598 -10.68 -7.64 -16.92
CA VAL A 598 -11.90 -8.26 -16.38
C VAL A 598 -12.58 -7.28 -15.43
N TYR A 599 -13.86 -7.03 -15.68
CA TYR A 599 -14.69 -6.13 -14.90
C TYR A 599 -15.77 -6.89 -14.16
N VAL A 600 -16.03 -6.46 -12.93
CA VAL A 600 -17.26 -6.77 -12.20
C VAL A 600 -17.98 -5.45 -11.94
N ALA A 601 -19.21 -5.33 -12.43
CA ALA A 601 -19.98 -4.09 -12.40
C ALA A 601 -21.37 -4.29 -11.81
N ALA A 602 -21.84 -3.30 -11.04
CA ALA A 602 -23.19 -3.29 -10.48
C ALA A 602 -23.90 -1.94 -10.77
N PRO A 603 -25.20 -1.94 -11.09
CA PRO A 603 -25.97 -0.70 -11.26
C PRO A 603 -25.98 0.16 -9.99
N GLU A 604 -25.87 1.49 -10.10
CA GLU A 604 -25.91 2.38 -8.92
C GLU A 604 -27.15 2.10 -8.05
N ASP A 605 -28.31 1.91 -8.68
CA ASP A 605 -29.58 1.73 -7.99
C ASP A 605 -29.63 0.46 -7.13
N SER A 606 -28.82 -0.57 -7.41
CA SER A 606 -28.92 -1.83 -6.67
C SER A 606 -28.39 -1.74 -5.25
N PHE A 607 -27.37 -0.93 -5.02
CA PHE A 607 -26.72 -0.76 -3.71
C PHE A 607 -26.90 0.64 -3.11
N MET A 608 -27.38 1.62 -3.88
CA MET A 608 -27.64 3.00 -3.39
C MET A 608 -29.09 3.27 -2.99
N HIS A 609 -30.06 2.43 -3.34
CA HIS A 609 -31.48 2.71 -3.12
C HIS A 609 -31.85 2.96 -1.65
N GLN A 610 -31.11 2.37 -0.71
CA GLN A 610 -31.38 2.49 0.73
C GLN A 610 -30.81 3.75 1.39
N ARG A 611 -29.95 4.53 0.71
CA ARG A 611 -29.35 5.75 1.28
C ARG A 611 -30.40 6.82 1.61
N VAL A 612 -31.35 7.05 0.71
CA VAL A 612 -32.33 8.13 0.86
C VAL A 612 -33.30 7.85 2.02
N PRO A 613 -33.92 6.65 2.12
CA PRO A 613 -34.79 6.32 3.26
C PRO A 613 -34.09 6.44 4.62
N LEU A 614 -32.85 5.95 4.72
CA LEU A 614 -32.11 5.97 5.98
C LEU A 614 -31.72 7.40 6.38
N THR A 615 -31.26 8.23 5.44
CA THR A 615 -30.97 9.66 5.68
C THR A 615 -32.22 10.46 6.07
N ILE A 616 -33.37 10.17 5.44
CA ILE A 616 -34.64 10.82 5.82
C ILE A 616 -35.04 10.40 7.24
N ALA A 617 -34.95 9.12 7.56
CA ALA A 617 -35.27 8.63 8.90
C ALA A 617 -34.37 9.23 9.98
N THR A 618 -33.05 9.32 9.75
CA THR A 618 -32.13 10.00 10.69
C THR A 618 -32.49 11.47 10.86
N GLY A 619 -32.83 12.16 9.77
CA GLY A 619 -33.29 13.54 9.79
C GLY A 619 -34.56 13.73 10.62
N ILE A 620 -35.56 12.87 10.43
CA ILE A 620 -36.82 12.92 11.19
C ILE A 620 -36.58 12.70 12.67
N ILE A 621 -35.79 11.68 13.03
CA ILE A 621 -35.49 11.38 14.45
C ILE A 621 -34.71 12.55 15.07
N ALA A 622 -33.73 13.11 14.36
CA ALA A 622 -32.98 14.27 14.83
C ALA A 622 -33.87 15.51 15.00
N ALA A 623 -34.80 15.76 14.06
CA ALA A 623 -35.77 16.85 14.17
C ALA A 623 -36.68 16.68 15.39
N ILE A 624 -37.15 15.46 15.66
CA ILE A 624 -37.94 15.14 16.87
C ILE A 624 -37.10 15.42 18.13
N CYS A 625 -35.82 15.03 18.15
CA CYS A 625 -34.92 15.31 19.27
C CYS A 625 -34.75 16.83 19.50
N PHE A 626 -34.53 17.61 18.43
CA PHE A 626 -34.45 19.07 18.54
C PHE A 626 -35.76 19.68 19.05
N VAL A 627 -36.91 19.20 18.59
CA VAL A 627 -38.22 19.66 19.08
C VAL A 627 -38.46 19.29 20.55
N LEU A 628 -37.95 18.16 21.03
CA LEU A 628 -38.02 17.77 22.45
C LEU A 628 -37.09 18.61 23.33
N ILE A 629 -35.93 19.01 22.82
CA ILE A 629 -34.94 19.82 23.55
C ILE A 629 -35.34 21.30 23.55
N TYR A 630 -36.01 21.80 22.51
CA TYR A 630 -36.35 23.22 22.33
C TYR A 630 -37.17 23.85 23.49
N PRO A 631 -38.20 23.20 24.08
CA PRO A 631 -38.95 23.74 25.21
C PRO A 631 -38.11 23.84 26.48
N LEU A 632 -37.20 22.89 26.71
CA LEU A 632 -36.25 22.90 27.84
C LEU A 632 -35.31 24.12 27.78
N LEU A 633 -35.02 24.58 26.56
CA LEU A 633 -34.15 25.72 26.30
C LEU A 633 -34.86 27.07 26.41
N THR A 634 -36.06 27.18 25.83
CA THR A 634 -36.72 28.49 25.61
C THR A 634 -37.73 28.89 26.68
N LEU A 635 -38.27 27.91 27.42
CA LEU A 635 -39.29 28.17 28.45
C LEU A 635 -38.66 28.37 29.84
N ASP A 636 -39.28 29.25 30.61
CA ASP A 636 -38.92 29.46 32.00
C ASP A 636 -40.11 29.59 32.92
N THR A 637 -39.95 29.12 34.16
CA THR A 637 -41.02 29.14 35.18
C THR A 637 -41.11 30.50 35.85
N ILE A 638 -42.33 31.03 35.98
CA ILE A 638 -42.57 32.29 36.70
C ILE A 638 -42.48 32.01 38.20
N ARG A 639 -41.43 32.50 38.86
CA ARG A 639 -41.43 32.67 40.32
C ARG A 639 -41.71 34.15 40.63
N VAL A 640 -42.84 34.40 41.27
CA VAL A 640 -43.12 35.69 41.92
C VAL A 640 -42.33 35.67 43.23
N GLU A 641 -41.13 36.26 43.21
CA GLU A 641 -40.45 36.64 44.44
C GLU A 641 -40.45 38.17 44.48
N GLU A 642 -41.34 38.73 45.31
CA GLU A 642 -41.25 40.12 45.74
C GLU A 642 -39.93 40.32 46.48
N LYS A 643 -39.04 41.16 45.94
CA LYS A 643 -38.01 41.79 46.76
C LYS A 643 -37.97 43.29 46.50
N ARG A 644 -38.53 43.98 47.50
CA ARG A 644 -38.39 45.40 47.84
C ARG A 644 -36.96 45.90 47.60
N SER A 645 -36.88 47.08 47.01
CA SER A 645 -35.69 47.92 47.01
C SER A 645 -35.10 48.07 48.41
N LYS A 646 -33.81 47.80 48.57
CA LYS A 646 -33.03 48.40 49.65
C LYS A 646 -31.76 48.99 49.06
N ARG A 647 -31.77 50.32 49.03
CA ARG A 647 -30.66 51.20 48.70
C ARG A 647 -29.80 51.29 49.95
N GLU A 648 -28.53 50.88 49.88
CA GLU A 648 -27.45 51.50 50.67
C GLU A 648 -26.07 51.05 50.17
N ASN A 649 -25.31 52.05 49.72
CA ASN A 649 -23.87 52.22 49.69
C ASN A 649 -22.97 50.99 49.85
N ASP A 650 -22.34 50.60 48.74
CA ASP A 650 -20.92 50.25 48.79
C ASP A 650 -20.21 50.87 47.59
N PHE A 651 -19.20 51.68 47.88
CA PHE A 651 -18.54 52.60 46.97
C PHE A 651 -17.14 52.06 46.64
N THR A 652 -17.01 50.82 46.19
CA THR A 652 -15.72 50.27 45.75
C THR A 652 -15.88 49.16 44.73
N ALA A 653 -15.86 49.54 43.44
CA ALA A 653 -15.35 48.77 42.28
C ALA A 653 -16.00 49.27 40.96
N ARG A 654 -15.86 50.57 40.65
CA ARG A 654 -16.06 51.05 39.28
C ARG A 654 -14.80 50.74 38.46
N ARG A 655 -14.83 49.65 37.69
CA ARG A 655 -13.91 49.50 36.53
C ARG A 655 -14.52 50.20 35.32
N HIS A 656 -13.65 50.93 34.62
CA HIS A 656 -13.99 51.94 33.64
C HIS A 656 -14.54 51.34 32.34
N ASN A 657 -15.78 51.67 31.98
CA ASN A 657 -16.24 51.65 30.59
C ASN A 657 -16.37 53.10 30.12
N ILE A 658 -15.44 53.58 29.29
CA ILE A 658 -15.53 54.91 28.68
C ILE A 658 -16.48 54.80 27.49
N THR A 659 -17.54 55.59 27.53
CA THR A 659 -18.55 55.65 26.47
C THR A 659 -18.34 56.94 25.69
N VAL A 660 -18.05 56.86 24.39
CA VAL A 660 -17.89 58.03 23.53
C VAL A 660 -19.11 58.16 22.62
N THR A 661 -19.82 59.26 22.77
CA THR A 661 -20.91 59.68 21.88
C THR A 661 -20.35 60.55 20.76
N THR A 662 -20.49 60.11 19.51
CA THR A 662 -20.25 60.95 18.33
C THR A 662 -21.41 61.94 18.16
N SER A 663 -21.19 63.06 17.44
CA SER A 663 -22.15 64.16 17.22
C SER A 663 -23.53 63.76 16.66
N ASP A 664 -23.68 62.54 16.14
CA ASP A 664 -24.94 61.99 15.62
C ASP A 664 -25.74 61.17 16.65
N GLY A 665 -25.42 61.25 17.94
CA GLY A 665 -26.21 60.63 19.02
C GLY A 665 -26.09 59.10 19.13
N ARG A 666 -25.16 58.47 18.39
CA ARG A 666 -24.88 57.03 18.51
C ARG A 666 -23.89 56.75 19.63
N ILE A 667 -24.31 55.91 20.58
CA ILE A 667 -23.51 55.40 21.68
C ILE A 667 -22.70 54.19 21.18
N LYS A 668 -21.37 54.26 21.21
CA LYS A 668 -20.49 53.10 20.91
C LYS A 668 -19.57 52.81 22.10
N HIS A 669 -19.59 51.56 22.56
CA HIS A 669 -18.70 51.05 23.62
C HIS A 669 -17.27 50.81 23.08
N SER A 670 -16.25 51.24 23.82
CA SER A 670 -14.86 51.27 23.34
C SER A 670 -14.13 49.91 23.32
N GLU A 671 -14.76 48.79 23.67
CA GLU A 671 -14.08 47.49 23.65
C GLU A 671 -14.36 46.62 22.42
N SER A 672 -15.24 47.05 21.50
CA SER A 672 -15.56 46.23 20.31
C SER A 672 -14.62 46.47 19.11
N ALA A 673 -13.69 47.42 19.18
CA ALA A 673 -12.83 47.79 18.04
C ALA A 673 -11.41 47.19 18.11
N ILE A 674 -10.88 46.93 19.32
CA ILE A 674 -9.50 46.45 19.52
C ILE A 674 -9.43 44.90 19.50
N GLY A 675 -10.55 44.22 19.79
CA GLY A 675 -10.62 42.76 19.91
C GLY A 675 -10.58 41.96 18.59
N ARG A 676 -10.57 42.60 17.41
CA ARG A 676 -10.48 41.87 16.12
C ARG A 676 -9.06 41.50 15.71
N TRP A 677 -8.03 42.05 16.35
CA TRP A 677 -6.64 41.96 15.86
C TRP A 677 -5.62 41.40 16.86
N LEU A 678 -5.89 41.44 18.17
CA LEU A 678 -4.93 41.01 19.19
C LEU A 678 -5.42 39.75 19.90
N ASN A 679 -4.69 38.65 19.67
CA ASN A 679 -4.89 37.30 20.21
C ASN A 679 -4.61 37.24 21.73
N ILE A 680 -5.38 37.98 22.54
CA ILE A 680 -5.27 38.03 24.00
C ILE A 680 -6.22 36.97 24.59
N SER A 681 -5.71 36.09 25.44
CA SER A 681 -6.53 35.09 26.13
C SER A 681 -7.40 35.76 27.19
N PHE A 682 -8.66 36.02 26.88
CA PHE A 682 -9.66 36.41 27.88
C PHE A 682 -9.84 35.31 28.93
N LYS A 683 -10.00 35.70 30.21
CA LYS A 683 -10.44 34.79 31.27
C LYS A 683 -11.83 34.25 30.90
N TRP A 684 -12.13 33.01 31.28
CA TRP A 684 -13.37 32.32 30.87
C TRP A 684 -14.65 33.12 31.14
N GLU A 685 -14.66 33.91 32.22
CA GLU A 685 -15.79 34.75 32.63
C GLU A 685 -16.08 35.86 31.63
N ASP A 686 -15.04 36.47 31.03
CA ASP A 686 -15.12 37.64 30.13
C ASP A 686 -15.38 37.27 28.65
N LYS A 687 -15.39 35.97 28.32
CA LYS A 687 -15.65 35.50 26.95
C LYS A 687 -17.14 35.61 26.62
N THR A 688 -17.46 36.11 25.42
CA THR A 688 -18.84 36.09 24.92
C THR A 688 -19.33 34.64 24.74
N PRO A 689 -20.65 34.39 24.70
CA PRO A 689 -21.21 33.06 24.45
C PRO A 689 -20.65 32.39 23.19
N GLU A 690 -20.40 33.16 22.13
CA GLU A 690 -19.81 32.66 20.88
C GLU A 690 -18.36 32.22 21.07
N GLN A 691 -17.57 32.95 21.86
CA GLN A 691 -16.18 32.60 22.16
C GLN A 691 -16.07 31.40 23.13
N LYS A 692 -17.02 31.28 24.07
CA LYS A 692 -17.16 30.11 24.95
C LYS A 692 -17.50 28.87 24.12
N LEU A 693 -18.50 28.97 23.23
CA LEU A 693 -18.84 27.88 22.29
C LEU A 693 -17.65 27.53 21.40
N GLY A 694 -16.97 28.50 20.79
CA GLY A 694 -15.82 28.24 19.93
C GLY A 694 -14.66 27.56 20.66
N THR A 695 -14.49 27.82 21.97
CA THR A 695 -13.50 27.11 22.80
C THR A 695 -13.90 25.66 23.02
N VAL A 696 -15.18 25.40 23.32
CA VAL A 696 -15.68 24.03 23.54
C VAL A 696 -15.70 23.23 22.23
N LEU A 697 -16.13 23.85 21.12
CA LEU A 697 -16.11 23.23 19.80
C LEU A 697 -14.70 22.80 19.41
N ARG A 698 -13.67 23.63 19.71
CA ARG A 698 -12.26 23.25 19.51
C ARG A 698 -11.84 22.03 20.32
N TRP A 699 -12.31 21.88 21.55
CA TRP A 699 -12.06 20.69 22.37
C TRP A 699 -12.74 19.45 21.77
N PHE A 700 -14.01 19.55 21.37
CA PHE A 700 -14.72 18.46 20.70
C PHE A 700 -14.07 18.06 19.38
N THR A 701 -13.67 19.02 18.55
CA THR A 701 -12.92 18.73 17.33
C THR A 701 -11.58 18.09 17.63
N GLY A 702 -10.88 18.53 18.69
CA GLY A 702 -9.62 17.93 19.12
C GLY A 702 -9.78 16.48 19.58
N ILE A 703 -10.83 16.18 20.36
CA ILE A 703 -11.18 14.81 20.76
C ILE A 703 -11.53 13.98 19.53
N GLY A 704 -12.35 14.49 18.60
CA GLY A 704 -12.69 13.80 17.36
C GLY A 704 -11.46 13.47 16.52
N VAL A 705 -10.56 14.45 16.33
CA VAL A 705 -9.28 14.27 15.62
C VAL A 705 -8.40 13.24 16.31
N PHE A 706 -8.38 13.20 17.65
CA PHE A 706 -7.65 12.20 18.42
C PHE A 706 -8.25 10.79 18.30
N ILE A 707 -9.58 10.67 18.27
CA ILE A 707 -10.27 9.40 18.02
C ILE A 707 -9.94 8.88 16.62
N VAL A 708 -9.98 9.75 15.60
CA VAL A 708 -9.58 9.37 14.22
C VAL A 708 -8.12 8.95 14.17
N PHE A 709 -7.23 9.67 14.86
CA PHE A 709 -5.83 9.28 14.97
C PHE A 709 -5.66 7.89 15.59
N LEU A 710 -6.38 7.60 16.68
CA LEU A 710 -6.32 6.29 17.33
C LEU A 710 -6.90 5.20 16.43
N ALA A 711 -7.98 5.50 15.69
CA ALA A 711 -8.56 4.59 14.70
C ALA A 711 -7.57 4.25 13.56
N VAL A 712 -6.83 5.22 13.05
CA VAL A 712 -5.81 5.00 12.00
C VAL A 712 -4.60 4.22 12.54
N LEU A 713 -4.12 4.57 13.74
CA LEU A 713 -2.93 3.95 14.33
C LEU A 713 -3.15 2.49 14.70
N PHE A 714 -4.36 2.15 15.13
CA PHE A 714 -4.76 0.77 15.47
C PHE A 714 -5.65 0.16 14.38
N LYS A 715 -5.44 0.53 13.11
CA LYS A 715 -6.31 0.08 12.02
C LYS A 715 -6.46 -1.44 11.95
N ASP A 716 -5.36 -2.19 12.13
CA ASP A 716 -5.35 -3.65 11.95
C ASP A 716 -5.98 -4.40 13.14
N THR A 717 -6.13 -3.74 14.30
CA THR A 717 -6.79 -4.32 15.48
C THR A 717 -8.23 -3.86 15.66
N LEU A 718 -8.55 -2.64 15.22
CA LEU A 718 -9.90 -2.06 15.29
C LEU A 718 -10.75 -2.42 14.09
N PHE A 719 -10.13 -2.57 12.92
CA PHE A 719 -10.81 -2.88 11.66
C PHE A 719 -10.33 -4.23 11.13
N GLY A 720 -11.27 -5.07 10.70
CA GLY A 720 -10.91 -6.31 10.02
C GLY A 720 -10.14 -6.04 8.71
N PRO A 721 -9.42 -7.03 8.17
CA PRO A 721 -8.67 -6.89 6.91
C PRO A 721 -9.53 -6.41 5.75
N ARG A 722 -10.83 -6.73 5.78
CA ARG A 722 -11.84 -6.41 4.75
C ARG A 722 -12.75 -5.23 5.12
N SER A 723 -12.35 -4.40 6.07
CA SER A 723 -13.14 -3.22 6.45
C SER A 723 -13.00 -2.10 5.42
N VAL A 724 -14.10 -1.36 5.22
CA VAL A 724 -14.14 -0.09 4.46
C VAL A 724 -13.00 0.86 4.84
N PHE A 725 -12.68 0.99 6.14
CA PHE A 725 -11.61 1.87 6.60
C PHE A 725 -10.22 1.33 6.26
N THR A 726 -10.04 0.00 6.30
CA THR A 726 -8.80 -0.65 5.86
C THR A 726 -8.59 -0.45 4.37
N TYR A 727 -9.66 -0.56 3.56
CA TYR A 727 -9.61 -0.28 2.12
C TYR A 727 -9.25 1.19 1.82
N ILE A 728 -9.91 2.16 2.48
CA ILE A 728 -9.62 3.59 2.29
C ILE A 728 -8.17 3.93 2.70
N LEU A 729 -7.68 3.34 3.80
CA LEU A 729 -6.30 3.52 4.30
C LEU A 729 -5.27 2.65 3.58
N GLY A 730 -5.71 1.69 2.77
CA GLY A 730 -4.86 0.80 1.97
C GLY A 730 -4.26 1.49 0.75
N ASN A 731 -4.89 2.58 0.29
CA ASN A 731 -4.54 3.30 -0.92
C ASN A 731 -4.78 2.49 -2.22
N ASP A 732 -5.59 1.42 -2.13
CA ASP A 732 -5.95 0.49 -3.23
C ASP A 732 -7.17 0.96 -4.04
N TRP A 733 -7.36 2.28 -4.16
CA TRP A 733 -8.47 2.91 -4.87
C TRP A 733 -7.93 3.99 -5.83
N GLN A 734 -8.65 4.24 -6.93
CA GLN A 734 -8.18 5.14 -7.99
C GLN A 734 -7.98 6.58 -7.48
N HIS A 735 -6.78 7.12 -7.70
CA HIS A 735 -6.48 8.52 -7.38
C HIS A 735 -7.25 9.47 -8.29
N GLY A 736 -7.97 10.41 -7.68
CA GLY A 736 -8.93 11.27 -8.38
C GLY A 736 -9.85 12.00 -7.40
N LEU A 737 -10.82 12.75 -7.94
CA LEU A 737 -11.80 13.49 -7.14
C LEU A 737 -12.92 12.56 -6.64
N ASN A 738 -12.56 11.60 -5.80
CA ASN A 738 -13.45 10.56 -5.30
C ASN A 738 -13.71 10.67 -3.81
N ILE A 739 -14.81 10.06 -3.34
CA ILE A 739 -15.19 10.09 -1.93
C ILE A 739 -14.12 9.43 -1.03
N PHE A 740 -13.47 8.38 -1.54
CA PHE A 740 -12.36 7.70 -0.86
C PHE A 740 -11.15 8.62 -0.68
N ALA A 741 -10.75 9.33 -1.75
CA ALA A 741 -9.69 10.33 -1.71
C ALA A 741 -9.95 11.41 -0.67
N LEU A 742 -11.18 11.93 -0.60
CA LEU A 742 -11.58 12.93 0.38
C LEU A 742 -11.52 12.36 1.81
N THR A 743 -12.03 11.16 2.04
CA THR A 743 -11.95 10.53 3.38
C THR A 743 -10.54 10.23 3.83
N ALA A 744 -9.71 9.66 2.95
CA ALA A 744 -8.30 9.39 3.23
C ALA A 744 -7.60 10.72 3.56
N SER A 745 -7.78 11.75 2.73
CA SER A 745 -7.29 13.12 2.97
C SER A 745 -7.63 13.63 4.36
N ILE A 746 -8.89 13.51 4.78
CA ILE A 746 -9.33 13.95 6.11
C ILE A 746 -8.66 13.11 7.22
N MET A 747 -8.60 11.79 7.08
CA MET A 747 -8.03 10.89 8.10
C MET A 747 -6.53 11.09 8.28
N TYR A 748 -5.76 11.12 7.20
CA TYR A 748 -4.31 11.39 7.26
C TYR A 748 -4.02 12.83 7.69
N ALA A 749 -4.86 13.82 7.32
CA ALA A 749 -4.74 15.17 7.87
C ALA A 749 -4.95 15.18 9.39
N CYS A 750 -5.92 14.42 9.92
CA CYS A 750 -6.12 14.29 11.36
C CYS A 750 -4.86 13.72 12.04
N VAL A 751 -4.26 12.66 11.48
CA VAL A 751 -3.02 12.06 11.99
C VAL A 751 -1.85 13.04 11.93
N ALA A 752 -1.66 13.73 10.80
CA ALA A 752 -0.60 14.72 10.64
C ALA A 752 -0.74 15.86 11.65
N LEU A 753 -1.98 16.33 11.89
CA LEU A 753 -2.27 17.38 12.87
C LEU A 753 -2.05 16.92 14.31
N THR A 754 -2.41 15.69 14.68
CA THR A 754 -2.13 15.16 16.04
C THR A 754 -0.64 14.99 16.28
N VAL A 755 0.09 14.41 15.33
CA VAL A 755 1.55 14.26 15.42
C VAL A 755 2.22 15.63 15.51
N CYS A 756 1.80 16.59 14.70
CA CYS A 756 2.28 17.97 14.77
C CYS A 756 1.96 18.61 16.13
N ALA A 757 0.76 18.42 16.67
CA ALA A 757 0.38 18.93 17.98
C ALA A 757 1.21 18.33 19.12
N ILE A 758 1.51 17.02 19.06
CA ILE A 758 2.39 16.32 20.00
C ILE A 758 3.81 16.90 19.91
N ALA A 759 4.37 16.98 18.70
CA ALA A 759 5.70 17.56 18.47
C ALA A 759 5.81 19.00 18.99
N GLN A 760 4.79 19.83 18.74
CA GLN A 760 4.73 21.20 19.26
C GLN A 760 4.57 21.24 20.78
N SER A 761 3.88 20.27 21.38
CA SER A 761 3.76 20.16 22.83
C SER A 761 5.12 19.83 23.46
N LEU A 762 5.86 18.88 22.88
CA LEU A 762 7.24 18.56 23.28
C LEU A 762 8.18 19.77 23.14
N LEU A 763 8.15 20.46 22.00
CA LEU A 763 8.96 21.66 21.77
C LEU A 763 8.66 22.78 22.79
N ARG A 764 7.39 22.95 23.19
CA ARG A 764 6.99 23.90 24.23
C ARG A 764 7.42 23.47 25.63
N MET A 765 7.39 22.17 25.94
CA MET A 765 7.96 21.69 27.21
C MET A 765 9.47 21.96 27.26
N LEU A 766 10.18 21.71 26.16
CA LEU A 766 11.61 21.98 26.06
C LEU A 766 11.93 23.47 26.21
N SER A 767 11.09 24.35 25.64
CA SER A 767 11.32 25.81 25.71
C SER A 767 11.33 26.35 27.13
N ASN A 768 10.49 25.77 28.00
CA ASN A 768 10.43 26.16 29.41
C ASN A 768 11.72 25.82 30.18
N VAL A 769 12.54 24.91 29.65
CA VAL A 769 13.81 24.47 30.28
C VAL A 769 15.02 25.25 29.75
N LEU A 770 15.01 25.70 28.49
CA LEU A 770 16.18 26.32 27.83
C LEU A 770 16.31 27.86 27.99
N GLY A 771 15.49 28.50 28.82
CA GLY A 771 15.53 29.96 29.06
C GLY A 771 15.14 30.82 27.84
N ALA A 772 15.35 32.14 27.92
CA ALA A 772 14.80 33.11 26.94
C ALA A 772 15.27 32.93 25.48
N ARG A 773 16.52 32.47 25.26
CA ARG A 773 17.03 32.14 23.91
C ARG A 773 16.42 30.84 23.38
N GLY A 774 16.28 29.83 24.24
CA GLY A 774 15.60 28.58 23.91
C GLY A 774 14.15 28.78 23.52
N GLU A 775 13.44 29.69 24.19
CA GLU A 775 12.05 30.02 23.87
C GLU A 775 11.86 30.54 22.44
N THR A 776 12.77 31.43 22.01
CA THR A 776 12.73 31.96 20.64
C THR A 776 13.03 30.86 19.61
N ILE A 777 14.01 30.00 19.87
CA ILE A 777 14.37 28.87 18.99
C ILE A 777 13.22 27.86 18.90
N CYS A 778 12.66 27.44 20.03
CA CYS A 778 11.54 26.51 20.08
C CYS A 778 10.30 27.07 19.38
N ARG A 779 10.05 28.38 19.45
CA ARG A 779 8.95 29.03 18.73
C ARG A 779 9.17 29.05 17.22
N LEU A 780 10.40 29.26 16.76
CA LEU A 780 10.77 29.17 15.34
C LEU A 780 10.63 27.72 14.84
N LEU A 781 11.17 26.75 15.57
CA LEU A 781 11.04 25.32 15.25
C LEU A 781 9.58 24.87 15.23
N SER A 782 8.78 25.27 16.22
CA SER A 782 7.34 24.97 16.26
C SER A 782 6.61 25.54 15.05
N SER A 783 7.01 26.72 14.57
CA SER A 783 6.44 27.33 13.36
C SER A 783 6.86 26.56 12.11
N LEU A 784 8.14 26.17 12.02
CA LEU A 784 8.67 25.37 10.93
C LEU A 784 7.98 23.99 10.84
N THR A 785 7.84 23.28 11.96
CA THR A 785 7.11 22.00 12.00
C THR A 785 5.66 22.19 11.57
N LYS A 786 4.98 23.26 12.02
CA LYS A 786 3.59 23.53 11.63
C LYS A 786 3.42 23.73 10.13
N TYR A 787 4.20 24.64 9.54
CA TYR A 787 4.10 24.95 8.11
C TYR A 787 4.63 23.80 7.24
N GLY A 788 5.70 23.12 7.68
CA GLY A 788 6.23 21.94 7.01
C GLY A 788 5.22 20.80 6.94
N THR A 789 4.56 20.48 8.05
CA THR A 789 3.48 19.48 8.07
C THR A 789 2.31 19.91 7.18
N LEU A 790 1.91 21.19 7.21
CA LEU A 790 0.81 21.68 6.35
C LEU A 790 1.12 21.53 4.86
N ILE A 791 2.32 21.91 4.42
CA ILE A 791 2.75 21.80 3.01
C ILE A 791 2.86 20.33 2.59
N ALA A 792 3.47 19.48 3.43
CA ALA A 792 3.59 18.05 3.16
C ALA A 792 2.21 17.37 3.05
N MET A 793 1.29 17.73 3.94
CA MET A 793 -0.09 17.23 3.93
C MET A 793 -0.82 17.68 2.66
N LEU A 794 -0.70 18.97 2.29
CA LEU A 794 -1.30 19.50 1.06
C LEU A 794 -0.77 18.78 -0.18
N TYR A 795 0.54 18.56 -0.26
CA TYR A 795 1.18 17.83 -1.34
C TYR A 795 0.65 16.38 -1.45
N TRP A 796 0.56 15.68 -0.31
CA TRP A 796 0.02 14.32 -0.28
C TRP A 796 -1.45 14.26 -0.70
N CYS A 797 -2.30 15.19 -0.22
CA CYS A 797 -3.70 15.28 -0.65
C CYS A 797 -3.85 15.53 -2.14
N LEU A 798 -3.01 16.41 -2.72
CA LEU A 798 -3.05 16.69 -4.16
C LEU A 798 -2.75 15.42 -4.98
N GLY A 799 -1.78 14.60 -4.56
CA GLY A 799 -1.49 13.32 -5.23
C GLY A 799 -2.63 12.32 -5.16
N VAL A 800 -3.23 12.18 -3.98
CA VAL A 800 -4.43 11.35 -3.73
C VAL A 800 -5.63 11.81 -4.57
N LEU A 801 -5.75 13.12 -4.83
CA LEU A 801 -6.77 13.72 -5.68
C LEU A 801 -6.46 13.59 -7.20
N GLY A 802 -5.39 12.89 -7.58
CA GLY A 802 -5.03 12.66 -8.98
C GLY A 802 -4.22 13.79 -9.63
N VAL A 803 -3.72 14.76 -8.86
CA VAL A 803 -2.82 15.80 -9.39
C VAL A 803 -1.42 15.22 -9.56
N ASP A 804 -0.79 15.47 -10.71
CA ASP A 804 0.60 15.08 -10.95
C ASP A 804 1.56 15.81 -10.00
N THR A 805 1.92 15.12 -8.92
CA THR A 805 2.82 15.64 -7.90
C THR A 805 4.26 15.80 -8.39
N ALA A 806 4.67 15.09 -9.45
CA ALA A 806 6.00 15.24 -10.04
C ALA A 806 6.16 16.63 -10.68
N THR A 807 5.15 17.07 -11.44
CA THR A 807 5.13 18.43 -12.01
C THR A 807 5.09 19.51 -10.91
N LEU A 808 4.31 19.30 -9.86
CA LEU A 808 4.28 20.22 -8.71
C LEU A 808 5.65 20.30 -8.02
N LEU A 809 6.29 19.15 -7.77
CA LEU A 809 7.61 19.10 -7.14
C LEU A 809 8.69 19.78 -8.00
N ALA A 810 8.63 19.60 -9.33
CA ALA A 810 9.51 20.30 -10.26
C ALA A 810 9.40 21.82 -10.14
N SER A 811 8.17 22.35 -10.02
CA SER A 811 7.92 23.78 -9.82
C SER A 811 8.36 24.27 -8.41
N ALA A 812 8.12 23.48 -7.38
CA ALA A 812 8.57 23.74 -6.00
C ALA A 812 10.11 23.77 -5.89
N GLY A 813 10.81 23.08 -6.79
CA GLY A 813 12.27 23.13 -6.93
C GLY A 813 12.83 24.55 -7.04
N ILE A 814 12.15 25.45 -7.76
CA ILE A 814 12.60 26.86 -7.93
C ILE A 814 12.56 27.61 -6.60
N ILE A 815 11.50 27.45 -5.82
CA ILE A 815 11.36 28.06 -4.49
C ILE A 815 12.43 27.50 -3.55
N THR A 816 12.65 26.18 -3.59
CA THR A 816 13.70 25.51 -2.81
C THR A 816 15.10 26.03 -3.16
N LEU A 817 15.40 26.26 -4.45
CA LEU A 817 16.66 26.85 -4.90
C LEU A 817 16.83 28.28 -4.35
N ALA A 818 15.79 29.11 -4.40
CA ALA A 818 15.85 30.47 -3.87
C ALA A 818 16.14 30.49 -2.35
N VAL A 819 15.48 29.61 -1.59
CA VAL A 819 15.73 29.45 -0.14
C VAL A 819 17.15 28.95 0.13
N SER A 820 17.63 27.97 -0.64
CA SER A 820 18.99 27.43 -0.54
C SER A 820 20.05 28.50 -0.81
N PHE A 821 19.87 29.34 -1.83
CA PHE A 821 20.78 30.46 -2.09
C PHE A 821 20.76 31.50 -0.98
N GLY A 822 19.59 31.80 -0.40
CA GLY A 822 19.47 32.71 0.75
C GLY A 822 20.14 32.16 2.03
N ALA A 823 20.16 30.85 2.21
CA ALA A 823 20.77 30.19 3.37
C ALA A 823 22.27 29.83 3.18
N LYS A 824 22.82 30.00 1.97
CA LYS A 824 24.19 29.57 1.61
C LYS A 824 25.25 30.09 2.58
N ASP A 825 25.22 31.38 2.89
CA ASP A 825 26.23 32.00 3.77
C ASP A 825 26.14 31.45 5.20
N LEU A 826 24.93 31.20 5.69
CA LEU A 826 24.72 30.63 7.03
C LEU A 826 25.29 29.21 7.11
N ILE A 827 25.04 28.37 6.09
CA ILE A 827 25.57 27.01 6.05
C ILE A 827 27.10 27.02 5.98
N THR A 828 27.66 27.92 5.18
CA THR A 828 29.12 28.09 5.05
C THR A 828 29.73 28.51 6.39
N ASP A 829 29.13 29.48 7.09
CA ASP A 829 29.54 29.88 8.44
C ASP A 829 29.54 28.70 9.44
N ILE A 830 28.50 27.86 9.41
CA ILE A 830 28.37 26.71 10.30
C ILE A 830 29.46 25.67 10.02
N LEU A 831 29.68 25.33 8.75
CA LEU A 831 30.70 24.36 8.36
C LEU A 831 32.11 24.86 8.68
N CYS A 832 32.43 26.12 8.37
CA CYS A 832 33.71 26.73 8.74
C CYS A 832 33.91 26.76 10.26
N GLY A 833 32.86 27.07 11.03
CA GLY A 833 32.91 27.00 12.50
C GLY A 833 33.19 25.61 13.03
N LEU A 834 32.54 24.61 12.44
CA LEU A 834 32.74 23.21 12.78
C LEU A 834 34.18 22.75 12.47
N PHE A 835 34.74 23.15 11.32
CA PHE A 835 36.14 22.86 10.97
C PHE A 835 37.13 23.54 11.91
N ILE A 836 36.91 24.81 12.30
CA ILE A 836 37.74 25.51 13.29
C ILE A 836 37.79 24.72 14.61
N ILE A 837 36.65 24.20 15.07
CA ILE A 837 36.56 23.42 16.30
C ILE A 837 37.24 22.04 16.14
N PHE A 838 37.04 21.36 15.02
CA PHE A 838 37.59 20.02 14.78
C PHE A 838 39.10 20.00 14.53
N GLU A 839 39.60 20.91 13.68
CA GLU A 839 41.02 21.00 13.35
C GLU A 839 41.82 21.64 14.49
N GLY A 840 41.18 22.53 15.27
CA GLY A 840 41.75 23.09 16.49
C GLY A 840 42.99 23.97 16.25
N GLU A 841 43.07 24.62 15.08
CA GLU A 841 44.22 25.48 14.69
C GLU A 841 44.46 26.66 15.64
N PHE A 842 43.39 27.12 16.30
CA PHE A 842 43.45 28.03 17.43
C PHE A 842 42.31 27.72 18.40
N ARG A 843 42.51 28.06 19.67
CA ARG A 843 41.58 27.75 20.77
C ARG A 843 41.14 29.03 21.47
N VAL A 844 40.10 28.90 22.30
CA VAL A 844 39.69 29.97 23.21
C VAL A 844 40.87 30.28 24.15
N GLY A 845 41.29 31.54 24.19
CA GLY A 845 42.47 32.01 24.91
C GLY A 845 43.70 32.30 24.04
N ASP A 846 43.76 31.82 22.80
CA ASP A 846 44.88 32.10 21.90
C ASP A 846 44.80 33.55 21.37
N VAL A 847 45.96 34.16 21.14
CA VAL A 847 46.08 35.43 20.40
C VAL A 847 46.24 35.11 18.91
N ILE A 848 45.27 35.56 18.13
CA ILE A 848 45.24 35.34 16.68
C ILE A 848 45.19 36.66 15.92
N SER A 849 45.74 36.67 14.71
CA SER A 849 45.59 37.76 13.75
C SER A 849 44.83 37.27 12.52
N VAL A 850 43.72 37.93 12.20
CA VAL A 850 42.82 37.58 11.08
C VAL A 850 42.42 38.85 10.33
N GLY A 851 42.82 38.95 9.06
CA GLY A 851 42.45 40.08 8.18
C GLY A 851 42.88 41.45 8.71
N GLY A 852 44.03 41.53 9.40
CA GLY A 852 44.55 42.76 10.01
C GLY A 852 44.03 43.06 11.42
N ASN A 853 43.09 42.27 11.94
CA ASN A 853 42.62 42.38 13.32
C ASN A 853 43.36 41.37 14.20
N THR A 854 44.07 41.83 15.22
CA THR A 854 44.76 40.98 16.20
C THR A 854 44.03 41.03 17.53
N GLY A 855 43.78 39.87 18.14
CA GLY A 855 43.09 39.81 19.42
C GLY A 855 43.06 38.41 20.05
N THR A 856 42.64 38.35 21.32
CA THR A 856 42.48 37.10 22.07
C THR A 856 41.13 36.48 21.80
N VAL A 857 41.09 35.18 21.46
CA VAL A 857 39.84 34.46 21.19
C VAL A 857 39.04 34.27 22.48
N MET A 858 37.81 34.79 22.49
CA MET A 858 36.90 34.76 23.64
C MET A 858 35.92 33.58 23.57
N GLU A 859 35.37 33.33 22.39
CA GLU A 859 34.34 32.31 22.17
C GLU A 859 34.36 31.89 20.70
N ILE A 860 34.34 30.58 20.45
CA ILE A 860 34.14 30.01 19.11
C ILE A 860 32.70 29.51 19.08
N GLY A 861 31.81 30.30 18.49
CA GLY A 861 30.41 29.94 18.31
C GLY A 861 30.20 29.17 17.01
N VAL A 862 29.02 28.54 16.88
CA VAL A 862 28.66 27.74 15.69
C VAL A 862 28.75 28.56 14.40
N ARG A 863 28.39 29.85 14.42
CA ARG A 863 28.41 30.74 13.24
C ARG A 863 29.53 31.80 13.27
N THR A 864 29.93 32.23 14.46
CA THR A 864 30.81 33.39 14.63
C THR A 864 31.86 33.14 15.70
N THR A 865 33.07 33.62 15.48
CA THR A 865 34.16 33.65 16.46
C THR A 865 34.31 35.06 17.01
N LYS A 866 34.46 35.18 18.32
CA LYS A 866 34.63 36.47 19.01
C LYS A 866 36.08 36.62 19.42
N ILE A 867 36.70 37.75 19.06
CA ILE A 867 38.04 38.11 19.52
C ILE A 867 38.01 39.44 20.28
N ASN A 868 38.86 39.59 21.28
CA ASN A 868 39.06 40.83 22.02
C ASN A 868 40.35 41.50 21.53
N ASP A 869 40.25 42.74 21.06
CA ASP A 869 41.36 43.49 20.46
C ASP A 869 42.39 44.03 21.48
N GLY A 870 42.19 43.79 22.78
CA GLY A 870 43.05 44.27 23.86
C GLY A 870 42.76 45.71 24.30
N ASN A 871 41.94 46.46 23.55
CA ASN A 871 41.44 47.79 23.93
C ASN A 871 40.06 47.71 24.61
N GLY A 872 39.54 46.50 24.84
CA GLY A 872 38.24 46.24 25.44
C GLY A 872 37.10 46.10 24.44
N ASN A 873 37.39 46.08 23.12
CA ASN A 873 36.37 45.85 22.09
C ASN A 873 36.26 44.36 21.78
N VAL A 874 35.03 43.87 21.57
CA VAL A 874 34.76 42.50 21.11
C VAL A 874 34.40 42.52 19.63
N LEU A 875 35.29 41.98 18.80
CA LEU A 875 35.06 41.84 17.37
C LEU A 875 34.36 40.52 17.06
N LEU A 876 33.27 40.58 16.31
CA LEU A 876 32.47 39.45 15.85
C LEU A 876 32.86 39.09 14.43
N LEU A 877 33.58 37.99 14.25
CA LEU A 877 33.97 37.49 12.94
C LEU A 877 33.02 36.38 12.51
N ARG A 878 32.52 36.45 11.27
CA ARG A 878 31.83 35.31 10.64
C ARG A 878 32.83 34.20 10.39
N ASN A 879 32.49 32.97 10.73
CA ASN A 879 33.42 31.86 10.56
C ASN A 879 33.82 31.68 9.08
N SER A 880 32.93 31.95 8.11
CA SER A 880 33.28 31.89 6.69
C SER A 880 34.25 32.99 6.23
N SER A 881 34.43 34.05 7.02
CA SER A 881 35.33 35.18 6.72
C SER A 881 36.72 35.02 7.35
N ILE A 882 36.93 33.95 8.12
CA ILE A 882 38.19 33.65 8.78
C ILE A 882 39.07 32.89 7.77
N SER A 883 39.96 33.63 7.10
CA SER A 883 40.95 33.09 6.17
C SER A 883 42.33 33.63 6.51
N ASN A 884 43.39 32.84 6.30
CA ASN A 884 44.78 33.20 6.60
C ASN A 884 44.99 33.61 8.08
N VAL A 885 44.64 32.72 9.00
CA VAL A 885 44.80 32.96 10.44
C VAL A 885 46.26 32.78 10.84
N THR A 886 46.84 33.79 11.48
CA THR A 886 48.14 33.65 12.16
C THR A 886 47.89 33.43 13.64
N ASN A 887 48.16 32.22 14.14
CA ASN A 887 48.14 31.94 15.57
C ASN A 887 49.48 32.36 16.19
N MET A 888 49.48 33.42 16.99
CA MET A 888 50.67 33.99 17.60
C MET A 888 51.05 33.33 18.92
N THR A 889 50.20 32.44 19.47
CA THR A 889 50.40 31.80 20.78
C THR A 889 50.87 30.35 20.67
N LYS A 890 50.78 29.74 19.47
CA LYS A 890 51.14 28.33 19.25
C LYS A 890 52.64 28.05 19.46
N LEU A 891 53.49 29.03 19.20
CA LEU A 891 54.93 29.01 19.47
C LEU A 891 55.32 30.19 20.36
N ASN A 892 56.51 30.14 20.95
CA ASN A 892 57.06 31.28 21.68
C ASN A 892 57.37 32.43 20.70
N SER A 893 57.25 33.66 21.20
CA SER A 893 57.43 34.88 20.42
C SER A 893 58.76 35.54 20.69
N TYR A 894 59.28 36.24 19.68
CA TYR A 894 60.52 36.99 19.79
C TYR A 894 60.25 38.47 20.12
N ALA A 895 60.79 38.91 21.25
CA ALA A 895 60.87 40.32 21.63
C ALA A 895 62.23 40.87 21.20
N SER A 896 62.26 41.66 20.13
CA SER A 896 63.46 42.37 19.69
C SER A 896 63.44 43.83 20.12
N ILE A 897 64.61 44.36 20.44
CA ILE A 897 64.82 45.79 20.63
C ILE A 897 66.04 46.22 19.82
N ASP A 898 65.91 47.38 19.18
CA ASP A 898 66.98 48.00 18.41
C ASP A 898 67.52 49.18 19.21
N ILE A 899 68.84 49.23 19.36
CA ILE A 899 69.54 50.19 20.19
C ILE A 899 70.57 50.90 19.31
N THR A 900 70.45 52.21 19.20
CA THR A 900 71.34 53.03 18.37
C THR A 900 72.47 53.61 19.21
N ILE A 901 73.71 53.41 18.78
CA ILE A 901 74.97 53.82 19.44
C ILE A 901 75.81 54.64 18.43
N PRO A 902 76.47 55.74 18.81
CA PRO A 902 77.33 56.51 17.90
C PRO A 902 78.50 55.70 17.32
N VAL A 903 78.91 55.97 16.07
CA VAL A 903 80.04 55.25 15.41
C VAL A 903 81.38 55.49 16.11
N GLY A 904 81.53 56.59 16.85
CA GLY A 904 82.75 56.90 17.59
C GLY A 904 83.04 56.02 18.81
N GLU A 905 82.06 55.21 19.25
CA GLU A 905 82.23 54.26 20.35
C GLU A 905 82.92 52.97 19.86
N SER A 906 83.78 52.40 20.71
CA SER A 906 84.50 51.17 20.37
C SER A 906 83.54 49.96 20.38
N LEU A 907 83.29 49.35 19.22
CA LEU A 907 82.45 48.16 19.09
C LEU A 907 82.95 46.98 19.96
N PRO A 908 84.26 46.63 19.98
CA PRO A 908 84.77 45.60 20.89
C PRO A 908 84.49 45.88 22.38
N TYR A 909 84.49 47.15 22.77
CA TYR A 909 84.15 47.55 24.14
C TYR A 909 82.66 47.38 24.44
N VAL A 910 81.78 47.76 23.50
CA VAL A 910 80.33 47.57 23.62
C VAL A 910 79.98 46.09 23.70
N GLU A 911 80.60 45.25 22.89
CA GLU A 911 80.40 43.80 22.87
C GLU A 911 80.87 43.14 24.16
N LYS A 912 82.03 43.55 24.69
CA LYS A 912 82.49 43.12 26.03
C LYS A 912 81.51 43.50 27.14
N VAL A 913 80.98 44.72 27.11
CA VAL A 913 79.97 45.17 28.08
C VAL A 913 78.67 44.38 27.97
N LEU A 914 78.24 44.04 26.74
CA LEU A 914 77.09 43.19 26.50
C LEU A 914 77.32 41.76 27.05
N LYS A 915 78.51 41.19 26.85
CA LYS A 915 78.90 39.87 27.40
C LYS A 915 78.74 39.82 28.92
N ASP A 916 79.21 40.85 29.62
CA ASP A 916 79.19 40.91 31.09
C ASP A 916 77.78 41.14 31.66
N GLU A 917 76.95 41.96 31.00
CA GLU A 917 75.69 42.45 31.57
C GLU A 917 74.43 41.72 31.06
N LEU A 918 74.43 41.16 29.84
CA LEU A 918 73.23 40.51 29.26
C LEU A 918 72.75 39.33 30.12
N LYS A 919 73.68 38.56 30.70
CA LYS A 919 73.35 37.48 31.64
C LYS A 919 72.62 38.00 32.88
N SER A 920 73.05 39.16 33.39
CA SER A 920 72.41 39.80 34.54
C SER A 920 71.05 40.44 34.17
N VAL A 921 70.82 40.76 32.89
CA VAL A 921 69.51 41.26 32.39
C VAL A 921 68.49 40.13 32.34
N HIS A 922 68.89 38.91 31.96
CA HIS A 922 68.03 37.72 32.01
C HIS A 922 67.44 37.52 33.42
N ASP A 923 68.30 37.49 34.45
CA ASP A 923 67.88 37.27 35.84
C ASP A 923 66.94 38.37 36.38
N ARG A 924 67.04 39.59 35.83
CA ARG A 924 66.21 40.74 36.23
C ARG A 924 64.86 40.80 35.52
N VAL A 925 64.67 40.05 34.42
CA VAL A 925 63.41 40.03 33.65
C VAL A 925 62.89 38.59 33.57
N PRO A 926 62.12 38.12 34.59
CA PRO A 926 61.67 36.72 34.68
C PRO A 926 60.76 36.24 33.55
N ALA A 927 60.23 37.15 32.73
CA ALA A 927 59.36 36.84 31.59
C ALA A 927 60.15 36.46 30.31
N ILE A 928 61.48 36.55 30.33
CA ILE A 928 62.35 36.03 29.28
C ILE A 928 62.51 34.52 29.47
N ILE A 929 62.14 33.75 28.45
CA ILE A 929 62.33 32.29 28.42
C ILE A 929 63.76 31.97 27.99
N GLU A 930 64.26 32.67 26.97
CA GLU A 930 65.58 32.44 26.37
C GLU A 930 66.18 33.78 25.90
N GLY A 931 67.49 33.97 26.04
CA GLY A 931 68.16 35.26 25.80
C GLY A 931 68.19 36.15 27.04
N PRO A 932 68.49 37.46 26.94
CA PRO A 932 68.64 38.24 25.72
C PRO A 932 69.95 37.95 24.98
N PHE A 933 69.85 37.75 23.67
CA PHE A 933 70.98 37.51 22.77
C PHE A 933 71.29 38.75 21.94
N TYR A 934 72.57 39.01 21.75
CA TYR A 934 73.05 40.04 20.83
C TYR A 934 73.06 39.48 19.40
N LYS A 935 72.48 40.21 18.45
CA LYS A 935 72.34 39.83 17.03
C LYS A 935 73.34 40.56 16.11
N GLY A 936 74.33 41.25 16.69
CA GLY A 936 75.25 42.08 15.91
C GLY A 936 74.72 43.48 15.62
N VAL A 937 75.48 44.20 14.78
CA VAL A 937 75.11 45.48 14.18
C VAL A 937 74.16 45.23 13.01
N VAL A 938 72.91 45.65 13.13
CA VAL A 938 71.85 45.45 12.12
C VAL A 938 71.76 46.58 11.10
N ASP A 939 72.24 47.77 11.45
CA ASP A 939 72.29 48.92 10.55
C ASP A 939 73.49 49.79 10.91
N LEU A 940 74.21 50.29 9.90
CA LEU A 940 75.38 51.15 10.07
C LEU A 940 75.23 52.39 9.19
N SER A 941 75.08 53.54 9.84
CA SER A 941 75.04 54.84 9.19
C SER A 941 76.37 55.58 9.36
N SER A 942 76.52 56.74 8.71
CA SER A 942 77.72 57.58 8.84
C SER A 942 77.93 58.15 10.26
N THR A 943 76.94 58.05 11.14
CA THR A 943 76.94 58.74 12.45
C THR A 943 76.57 57.82 13.62
N ALA A 944 75.83 56.75 13.37
CA ALA A 944 75.46 55.76 14.38
C ALA A 944 75.42 54.33 13.83
N MET A 945 75.74 53.36 14.67
CA MET A 945 75.51 51.93 14.50
C MET A 945 74.29 51.50 15.33
N THR A 946 73.40 50.70 14.76
CA THR A 946 72.25 50.12 15.47
C THR A 946 72.54 48.67 15.75
N ILE A 947 72.53 48.30 17.03
CA ILE A 947 72.65 46.92 17.47
C ILE A 947 71.28 46.36 17.83
N ARG A 948 71.08 45.06 17.60
CA ARG A 948 69.83 44.36 17.94
C ARG A 948 70.05 43.38 19.07
N VAL A 949 69.11 43.40 20.02
CA VAL A 949 69.03 42.42 21.10
C VAL A 949 67.67 41.72 21.04
N VAL A 950 67.67 40.39 21.04
CA VAL A 950 66.46 39.56 20.91
C VAL A 950 66.32 38.64 22.12
N ALA A 951 65.12 38.54 22.66
CA ALA A 951 64.78 37.58 23.70
C ALA A 951 63.50 36.81 23.32
N THR A 952 63.47 35.53 23.65
CA THR A 952 62.30 34.67 23.50
C THR A 952 61.38 34.82 24.71
N CYS A 953 60.09 34.99 24.49
CA CYS A 953 59.08 35.17 25.53
C CYS A 953 57.71 34.64 25.08
N LYS A 954 56.71 34.62 25.97
CA LYS A 954 55.32 34.33 25.57
C LYS A 954 54.73 35.54 24.84
N GLU A 955 53.86 35.32 23.84
CA GLU A 955 53.22 36.43 23.10
C GLU A 955 52.47 37.39 24.03
N THR A 956 51.83 36.87 25.08
CA THR A 956 51.12 37.66 26.10
C THR A 956 52.03 38.66 26.81
N ASP A 957 53.31 38.31 26.98
CA ASP A 957 54.29 39.10 27.73
C ASP A 957 55.21 39.91 26.81
N ARG A 958 55.14 39.71 25.48
CA ARG A 958 56.05 40.31 24.48
C ARG A 958 56.20 41.82 24.63
N GLY A 959 55.08 42.53 24.75
CA GLY A 959 55.09 43.98 24.95
C GLY A 959 55.70 44.40 26.31
N SER A 960 55.54 43.59 27.35
CA SER A 960 56.13 43.82 28.68
C SER A 960 57.64 43.58 28.67
N VAL A 961 58.08 42.49 28.03
CA VAL A 961 59.49 42.13 27.88
C VAL A 961 60.24 43.17 27.05
N MET A 962 59.70 43.63 25.92
CA MET A 962 60.31 44.70 25.11
C MET A 962 60.51 46.00 25.92
N ARG A 963 59.54 46.40 26.75
CA ARG A 963 59.66 47.59 27.61
C ARG A 963 60.73 47.39 28.69
N SER A 964 60.76 46.21 29.30
CA SER A 964 61.72 45.85 30.34
C SER A 964 63.14 45.80 29.79
N LEU A 965 63.34 45.18 28.61
CA LEU A 965 64.61 45.15 27.90
C LEU A 965 65.11 46.55 27.54
N ARG A 966 64.25 47.41 26.96
CA ARG A 966 64.63 48.80 26.65
C ARG A 966 65.10 49.55 27.89
N ARG A 967 64.41 49.37 29.03
CA ARG A 967 64.78 49.98 30.31
C ARG A 967 66.12 49.45 30.81
N GLU A 968 66.30 48.12 30.86
CA GLU A 968 67.51 47.50 31.39
C GLU A 968 68.74 47.83 30.53
N VAL A 969 68.61 47.80 29.20
CA VAL A 969 69.69 48.20 28.30
C VAL A 969 70.04 49.67 28.46
N LYS A 970 69.04 50.57 28.58
CA LYS A 970 69.31 51.99 28.83
C LYS A 970 70.07 52.21 30.14
N LEU A 971 69.71 51.48 31.20
CA LEU A 971 70.40 51.55 32.49
C LEU A 971 71.83 50.99 32.40
N MET A 972 72.02 49.89 31.66
CA MET A 972 73.34 49.30 31.40
C MET A 972 74.27 50.30 30.70
N LEU A 973 73.82 50.90 29.58
CA LEU A 973 74.62 51.88 28.83
C LEU A 973 75.02 53.07 29.71
N SER A 974 74.10 53.53 30.57
CA SER A 974 74.35 54.67 31.46
C SER A 974 75.34 54.35 32.61
N ARG A 975 75.44 53.09 33.06
CA ARG A 975 76.39 52.68 34.11
C ARG A 975 77.83 52.56 33.62
N ARG A 976 77.99 52.27 32.32
CA ARG A 976 79.28 52.03 31.67
C ARG A 976 79.76 53.24 30.84
N ASP A 977 79.08 54.38 30.99
CA ASP A 977 79.39 55.65 30.33
C ASP A 977 79.45 55.58 28.79
N ILE A 978 78.61 54.73 28.19
CA ILE A 978 78.48 54.62 26.73
C ILE A 978 77.49 55.69 26.28
N ALA A 979 77.94 56.63 25.44
CA ALA A 979 77.14 57.77 25.04
C ALA A 979 75.94 57.34 24.17
N PRO A 980 74.69 57.62 24.57
CA PRO A 980 73.50 57.25 23.81
C PRO A 980 73.09 58.32 22.78
N TYR A 981 73.94 59.32 22.54
CA TYR A 981 73.67 60.45 21.66
C TYR A 981 74.89 60.77 20.79
N GLN A 982 74.66 61.33 19.62
CA GLN A 982 75.70 61.68 18.65
C GLN A 982 76.63 62.75 19.22
N LEU A 983 77.95 62.50 19.16
CA LEU A 983 78.96 63.52 19.42
C LEU A 983 79.22 64.29 18.12
N VAL A 984 79.02 65.60 18.14
CA VAL A 984 79.41 66.50 17.04
C VAL A 984 80.74 67.13 17.44
N PHE A 985 81.79 66.84 16.68
CA PHE A 985 83.10 67.46 16.86
C PHE A 985 83.19 68.68 15.94
N ASP A 986 83.33 69.89 16.51
CA ASP A 986 83.80 71.05 15.76
C ASP A 986 85.33 70.95 15.66
N HIS A 987 85.87 70.89 14.44
CA HIS A 987 87.33 70.93 14.25
C HIS A 987 87.87 72.32 14.62
N CYS A 988 88.42 72.43 15.83
CA CYS A 988 89.30 73.51 16.25
C CYS A 988 90.60 72.89 16.79
N ASP A 989 91.75 73.43 16.37
CA ASP A 989 93.10 72.94 16.69
C ASP A 989 93.29 72.65 18.19
N ALA A 990 93.15 71.39 18.57
CA ALA A 990 93.52 70.86 19.88
C ALA A 990 94.05 69.44 19.68
N VAL A 991 95.16 69.15 20.35
CA VAL A 991 95.86 67.86 20.31
C VAL A 991 94.90 66.72 20.63
N GLU A 992 94.69 65.82 19.67
CA GLU A 992 93.91 64.59 19.85
C GLU A 992 94.58 63.67 20.88
N SER A 993 93.84 63.25 21.91
CA SER A 993 93.97 61.89 22.40
C SER A 993 93.16 61.02 21.44
N ALA A 994 93.83 60.27 20.58
CA ALA A 994 93.19 59.28 19.73
C ALA A 994 92.25 58.40 20.58
N PRO A 995 91.07 57.99 20.06
CA PRO A 995 90.23 57.02 20.75
C PRO A 995 91.09 55.83 21.14
N LYS A 996 90.91 55.33 22.37
CA LYS A 996 91.72 54.26 22.94
C LYS A 996 91.64 53.07 21.98
N ALA A 997 92.70 52.82 21.21
CA ALA A 997 92.74 51.69 20.31
C ALA A 997 92.59 50.41 21.14
N ALA A 998 91.63 49.55 20.76
CA ALA A 998 91.36 48.30 21.46
C ALA A 998 92.66 47.49 21.57
N THR A 999 92.91 46.90 22.75
CA THR A 999 94.05 45.99 22.88
C THR A 999 93.79 44.74 22.04
N ALA A 1000 94.83 44.06 21.58
CA ALA A 1000 94.68 42.82 20.81
C ALA A 1000 93.90 41.72 21.57
N GLU A 1001 93.92 41.78 22.91
CA GLU A 1001 93.15 40.93 23.81
C GLU A 1001 91.66 41.28 23.82
N GLU A 1002 91.30 42.57 23.84
CA GLU A 1002 89.90 43.03 23.76
C GLU A 1002 89.27 42.72 22.39
N LEU A 1003 90.04 42.77 21.31
CA LEU A 1003 89.56 42.41 19.97
C LEU A 1003 89.27 40.90 19.87
N ALA A 1004 90.18 40.06 20.36
CA ALA A 1004 90.01 38.60 20.35
C ALA A 1004 88.84 38.13 21.24
N GLU A 1005 88.64 38.74 22.42
CA GLU A 1005 87.50 38.47 23.29
C GLU A 1005 86.15 38.88 22.66
N ALA A 1006 86.15 39.98 21.90
CA ALA A 1006 84.97 40.46 21.19
C ALA A 1006 84.61 39.55 20.01
N ASP A 1007 85.61 39.14 19.21
CA ASP A 1007 85.43 38.19 18.11
C ASP A 1007 84.88 36.84 18.64
N GLU A 1008 85.43 36.30 19.74
CA GLU A 1008 84.94 35.07 20.38
C GLU A 1008 83.49 35.22 20.90
N PHE A 1009 83.17 36.36 21.54
CA PHE A 1009 81.80 36.64 22.01
C PHE A 1009 80.80 36.76 20.87
N ASN A 1010 81.19 37.44 19.79
CA ASN A 1010 80.33 37.60 18.63
C ASN A 1010 80.07 36.23 17.96
N GLU A 1011 81.09 35.39 17.79
CA GLU A 1011 80.91 34.00 17.31
C GLU A 1011 80.01 33.17 18.25
N GLU A 1012 80.17 33.28 19.58
CA GLU A 1012 79.30 32.62 20.56
C GLU A 1012 77.85 33.08 20.46
N GLN A 1013 77.60 34.38 20.31
CA GLN A 1013 76.25 34.94 20.18
C GLN A 1013 75.62 34.68 18.81
N GLU A 1014 76.42 34.64 17.74
CA GLU A 1014 75.98 34.29 16.40
C GLU A 1014 75.49 32.83 16.36
N LEU A 1015 76.24 31.90 16.97
CA LEU A 1015 75.83 30.51 17.15
C LEU A 1015 74.60 30.37 18.05
N ALA A 1016 74.59 31.06 19.20
CA ALA A 1016 73.48 30.99 20.15
C ALA A 1016 72.18 31.62 19.63
N SER A 1017 72.30 32.54 18.67
CA SER A 1017 71.15 33.22 18.07
C SER A 1017 70.78 32.73 16.68
N GLN A 1018 71.47 31.72 16.14
CA GLN A 1018 71.28 31.23 14.77
C GLN A 1018 69.84 30.80 14.47
N ASP A 1019 69.17 30.18 15.44
CA ASP A 1019 67.77 29.71 15.33
C ASP A 1019 66.71 30.76 15.76
N LEU A 1020 67.14 31.94 16.21
CA LEU A 1020 66.25 33.03 16.65
C LEU A 1020 65.92 33.95 15.48
N GLY A 1021 64.74 33.79 14.88
CA GLY A 1021 64.30 34.56 13.72
C GLY A 1021 63.61 35.89 14.07
N ASN A 1022 64.14 37.02 13.58
CA ASN A 1022 63.42 38.30 13.51
C ASN A 1022 64.00 39.25 12.43
N GLU A 1023 64.67 38.69 11.43
CA GLU A 1023 65.10 39.44 10.26
C GLU A 1023 63.91 39.60 9.30
N PRO A 1024 63.76 40.75 8.64
CA PRO A 1024 62.86 40.82 7.49
C PRO A 1024 63.39 39.83 6.46
N LEU A 1025 62.67 38.73 6.24
CA LEU A 1025 62.84 37.94 5.03
C LEU A 1025 62.65 38.92 3.87
N ASN A 1026 63.73 39.28 3.17
CA ASN A 1026 63.63 40.00 1.91
C ASN A 1026 62.60 39.25 1.06
N GLN A 1027 61.52 39.96 0.69
CA GLN A 1027 60.50 39.45 -0.22
C GLN A 1027 61.12 39.06 -1.57
#